data_AF-A0A257G6R3-F1
#
_entry.id   AF-A0A257G6R3-F1
#
_cell.length_a   1.000
_cell.length_b   1.000
_cell.length_c   1.000
_cell.angle_alpha   90.00
_cell.angle_beta   90.00
_cell.angle_gamma   90.00
#
_symmetry.space_group_name_H-M   'P 1'
#
loop_
_entity.id
_entity.type
_entity.pdbx_description
1 polymer ?
#
loop_
_entity_poly.entity_id
_entity_poly.type
_entity_poly.pdbx_seq_one_letter_code
_entity_poly.pdbx_strand_id
1 'polypeptide(L)'
;MVASVSALTSSGQAASYYESAGEYYANGGESPSEWQGKGAEALGLSGDVDRDKFRDLLDGKVADQQLGTTRDSKLEHRPGWDVTFSAPKSVSIMAEVAGDRRLVAAHGAAVKAALAHVEQHMAATRIRDGGAVNREATGNLVVASFQHGTSRAQDPQLHTHNVILNATKGEDGTWRSLEPRAIYQLQKQIGAIYRQELALKVRELGYEIVVGKGSMFEIKGVSPEVMAAFSTRSAEIEAALGERGTSRDDATAAEKQVAALDTRQAKVAADPAALVADWLDTASAAGFGPEARLAMVKAAEAIAGRGDHRTTIELQGDSAASRAVAHAADKLGERQSVFSVAALHEEAGRVWLGKVSYAQIGEAIAAATKQGELIDRTHIDRRGAEFAGFTTRANVETEAKLLRIEAEGRGALSAIASPLAAAKAVASASAQAERSGLGWNTDQRTATQQLLTSRNRITALQGYAGTAKTTTVLATFAREVEAQGIPVVALAPTASAAMVLGEALGARSDTVARHLLSPERPSQGQPAAWIVDEASLLSARDTARLFDLAEKQNARVILVGDVKQLGSVEAGAAFAQLQGAGMETAKLGEIVRQTNMATKDAVLASIEGDARKALAALDRGGGKIIENADRSTRFAAIAEQYAKLDKASRARTLVIEPSREGRDTLTADIRAALAKSGALTGPVVTMQSLANKGLTRAEARDPMSYDKGDVVRFTRDYADKGVARGEAYRVESIDPAKAAITLKSDDGREVDWRLRQWGAGSSQTFAQQSLELKTGDSIRFTRNDREAGRINGARGEVTAIDVQARTAEVRNPRGQTQTLNLDAARDQHIAHAYVETAFAAQGRTADHVMIHADSKATNLIDQKSFYVGISRAKETVAIFTNDRSKLVSAISERAGLVQTAIPQAAMQTPTARKVMEAGLG
;
A
#
# COMPACT_ATOMS: atom_id res chain seq x y z
N MET A 1 -12.97 14.90 -1.17
CA MET A 1 -12.98 13.88 -2.23
C MET A 1 -13.36 14.59 -3.52
N VAL A 2 -12.60 14.42 -4.61
CA VAL A 2 -12.80 15.21 -5.83
C VAL A 2 -13.68 14.53 -6.88
N ALA A 3 -13.75 13.19 -6.86
CA ALA A 3 -14.70 12.42 -7.66
C ALA A 3 -15.46 11.44 -6.77
N SER A 4 -16.79 11.55 -6.72
CA SER A 4 -17.66 10.59 -6.04
C SER A 4 -18.46 9.79 -7.04
N VAL A 5 -18.55 8.48 -6.83
CA VAL A 5 -19.39 7.58 -7.63
C VAL A 5 -20.55 7.11 -6.76
N SER A 6 -21.78 7.30 -7.23
CA SER A 6 -22.97 6.77 -6.59
C SER A 6 -23.81 5.99 -7.60
N ALA A 7 -24.37 4.86 -7.17
CA ALA A 7 -25.31 4.12 -8.00
C ALA A 7 -26.71 4.71 -7.87
N LEU A 8 -27.40 4.87 -8.99
CA LEU A 8 -28.77 5.35 -9.01
C LEU A 8 -29.75 4.23 -8.67
N THR A 9 -30.80 4.58 -7.93
CA THR A 9 -31.82 3.64 -7.46
C THR A 9 -33.14 3.75 -8.21
N SER A 10 -33.44 4.89 -8.84
CA SER A 10 -34.63 5.07 -9.69
C SER A 10 -34.48 6.23 -10.67
N SER A 11 -35.27 6.23 -11.74
CA SER A 11 -35.40 7.32 -12.71
C SER A 11 -36.07 8.58 -12.13
N GLY A 12 -36.85 8.44 -11.05
CA GLY A 12 -37.47 9.58 -10.35
C GLY A 12 -36.49 10.59 -9.75
N GLN A 13 -35.20 10.25 -9.66
CA GLN A 13 -34.15 11.18 -9.25
C GLN A 13 -33.76 12.18 -10.36
N ALA A 14 -34.18 11.95 -11.60
CA ALA A 14 -33.83 12.76 -12.78
C ALA A 14 -34.14 14.25 -12.61
N ALA A 15 -35.30 14.59 -12.02
CA ALA A 15 -35.72 15.98 -11.83
C ALA A 15 -34.74 16.79 -10.97
N SER A 16 -34.11 16.16 -9.97
CA SER A 16 -33.20 16.84 -9.05
C SER A 16 -31.89 17.32 -9.70
N TYR A 17 -31.53 16.79 -10.88
CA TYR A 17 -30.33 17.21 -11.61
C TYR A 17 -30.50 18.54 -12.34
N TYR A 18 -31.73 18.91 -12.67
CA TYR A 18 -32.03 20.18 -13.33
C TYR A 18 -32.15 21.35 -12.33
N GLU A 19 -32.32 21.06 -11.03
CA GLU A 19 -32.49 22.05 -9.96
C GLU A 19 -31.16 22.61 -9.44
N SER A 20 -30.89 23.90 -9.63
CA SER A 20 -29.66 24.56 -9.15
C SER A 20 -29.86 26.06 -8.87
N ALA A 21 -28.93 26.66 -8.13
CA ALA A 21 -28.85 28.08 -7.79
C ALA A 21 -27.41 28.59 -8.00
N GLY A 22 -27.21 29.89 -8.25
CA GLY A 22 -25.92 30.55 -8.57
C GLY A 22 -26.07 31.75 -9.54
N GLU A 23 -25.01 32.51 -9.82
CA GLU A 23 -25.08 33.73 -10.69
C GLU A 23 -25.67 33.47 -12.09
N TYR A 24 -25.46 32.29 -12.68
CA TYR A 24 -26.09 31.86 -13.93
C TYR A 24 -27.64 31.87 -13.88
N TYR A 25 -28.20 31.74 -12.67
CA TYR A 25 -29.63 31.60 -12.39
C TYR A 25 -30.30 32.90 -11.99
N ALA A 26 -29.56 34.01 -11.87
CA ALA A 26 -30.13 35.35 -11.67
C ALA A 26 -31.08 35.77 -12.82
N ASN A 27 -30.99 35.10 -13.98
CA ASN A 27 -31.87 35.29 -15.14
C ASN A 27 -32.84 34.11 -15.40
N GLY A 28 -32.99 33.16 -14.48
CA GLY A 28 -34.02 32.10 -14.57
C GLY A 28 -33.76 30.94 -15.54
N GLY A 29 -32.52 30.67 -15.95
CA GLY A 29 -32.16 29.54 -16.83
C GLY A 29 -32.05 28.17 -16.12
N GLU A 30 -32.17 27.07 -16.87
CA GLU A 30 -31.90 25.71 -16.36
C GLU A 30 -30.41 25.44 -16.15
N SER A 31 -30.04 24.38 -15.42
CA SER A 31 -28.63 23.99 -15.27
C SER A 31 -27.96 23.74 -16.62
N PRO A 32 -26.75 24.26 -16.89
CA PRO A 32 -25.99 23.86 -18.07
C PRO A 32 -25.87 22.34 -18.11
N SER A 33 -26.40 21.75 -19.18
CA SER A 33 -26.42 20.31 -19.36
C SER A 33 -25.87 19.95 -20.74
N GLU A 34 -25.22 18.80 -20.86
CA GLU A 34 -24.81 18.31 -22.17
C GLU A 34 -24.79 16.79 -22.24
N TRP A 35 -25.09 16.24 -23.41
CA TRP A 35 -24.79 14.85 -23.76
C TRP A 35 -23.30 14.68 -24.07
N GLN A 36 -22.70 13.61 -23.55
CA GLN A 36 -21.32 13.22 -23.84
C GLN A 36 -21.19 11.72 -24.13
N GLY A 37 -20.11 11.36 -24.83
CA GLY A 37 -19.72 9.99 -25.14
C GLY A 37 -20.17 9.53 -26.53
N LYS A 38 -19.38 8.64 -27.12
CA LYS A 38 -19.63 8.00 -28.43
C LYS A 38 -20.93 7.22 -28.46
N GLY A 39 -21.39 6.73 -27.30
CA GLY A 39 -22.70 6.08 -27.19
C GLY A 39 -23.84 7.08 -27.37
N ALA A 40 -23.71 8.29 -26.80
CA ALA A 40 -24.68 9.36 -27.00
C ALA A 40 -24.71 9.81 -28.47
N GLU A 41 -23.53 9.96 -29.09
CA GLU A 41 -23.40 10.24 -30.53
C GLU A 41 -24.08 9.16 -31.40
N ALA A 42 -23.89 7.87 -31.05
CA ALA A 42 -24.52 6.75 -31.75
C ALA A 42 -26.05 6.72 -31.62
N LEU A 43 -26.62 7.41 -30.61
CA LEU A 43 -28.06 7.62 -30.43
C LEU A 43 -28.54 8.96 -31.02
N GLY A 44 -27.65 9.74 -31.65
CA GLY A 44 -27.97 11.08 -32.17
C GLY A 44 -28.27 12.09 -31.06
N LEU A 45 -27.70 11.90 -29.87
CA LEU A 45 -27.86 12.80 -28.72
C LEU A 45 -26.67 13.77 -28.68
N SER A 46 -26.97 15.07 -28.72
CA SER A 46 -25.98 16.15 -28.71
C SER A 46 -26.60 17.42 -28.12
N GLY A 47 -25.76 18.32 -27.58
CA GLY A 47 -26.25 19.55 -26.95
C GLY A 47 -26.94 19.26 -25.61
N ASP A 48 -27.91 20.10 -25.25
CA ASP A 48 -28.61 20.04 -23.96
C ASP A 48 -29.34 18.71 -23.71
N VAL A 49 -29.42 18.32 -22.44
CA VAL A 49 -30.02 17.05 -22.03
C VAL A 49 -31.54 17.17 -21.94
N ASP A 50 -32.23 16.68 -22.97
CA ASP A 50 -33.69 16.54 -22.98
C ASP A 50 -34.20 15.64 -21.85
N ARG A 51 -35.18 16.15 -21.08
CA ARG A 51 -35.69 15.52 -19.86
C ARG A 51 -36.38 14.18 -20.11
N ASP A 52 -37.20 14.11 -21.15
CA ASP A 52 -37.99 12.92 -21.44
C ASP A 52 -37.09 11.81 -21.98
N LYS A 53 -36.18 12.13 -22.90
CA LYS A 53 -35.15 11.19 -23.38
C LYS A 53 -34.25 10.70 -22.25
N PHE A 54 -33.82 11.59 -21.35
CA PHE A 54 -33.00 11.19 -20.21
C PHE A 54 -33.74 10.24 -19.27
N ARG A 55 -35.01 10.51 -18.97
CA ARG A 55 -35.86 9.59 -18.18
C ARG A 55 -36.01 8.23 -18.86
N ASP A 56 -36.30 8.21 -20.16
CA ASP A 56 -36.45 6.97 -20.91
C ASP A 56 -35.17 6.11 -20.90
N LEU A 57 -34.00 6.73 -21.04
CA LEU A 57 -32.71 6.04 -20.95
C LEU A 57 -32.44 5.51 -19.54
N LEU A 58 -32.81 6.23 -18.49
CA LEU A 58 -32.73 5.76 -17.09
C LEU A 58 -33.66 4.57 -16.82
N ASP A 59 -34.78 4.48 -17.52
CA ASP A 59 -35.70 3.34 -17.48
C ASP A 59 -35.23 2.17 -18.39
N GLY A 60 -34.08 2.32 -19.05
CA GLY A 60 -33.49 1.30 -19.91
C GLY A 60 -34.08 1.23 -21.32
N LYS A 61 -34.86 2.23 -21.75
CA LYS A 61 -35.34 2.33 -23.13
C LYS A 61 -34.26 2.96 -23.99
N VAL A 62 -33.57 2.16 -24.79
CA VAL A 62 -32.42 2.60 -25.59
C VAL A 62 -32.66 2.22 -27.05
N ALA A 63 -32.82 3.23 -27.91
CA ALA A 63 -33.33 3.04 -29.27
C ALA A 63 -34.64 2.24 -29.25
N ASP A 64 -34.75 1.17 -30.04
CA ASP A 64 -35.92 0.28 -30.08
C ASP A 64 -35.83 -0.90 -29.08
N GLN A 65 -34.90 -0.85 -28.12
CA GLN A 65 -34.64 -1.93 -27.17
C GLN A 65 -35.01 -1.54 -25.74
N GLN A 66 -35.52 -2.51 -24.99
CA GLN A 66 -35.71 -2.41 -23.55
C GLN A 66 -34.63 -3.23 -22.83
N LEU A 67 -33.66 -2.53 -22.24
CA LEU A 67 -32.58 -3.14 -21.47
C LEU A 67 -33.06 -3.52 -20.07
N GLY A 68 -32.55 -4.63 -19.53
CA GLY A 68 -32.85 -5.13 -18.19
C GLY A 68 -32.87 -6.65 -18.16
N THR A 69 -32.95 -7.22 -16.95
CA THR A 69 -33.14 -8.66 -16.77
C THR A 69 -34.53 -8.91 -16.20
N THR A 70 -35.28 -9.83 -16.79
CA THR A 70 -36.58 -10.21 -16.24
C THR A 70 -36.37 -11.23 -15.11
N ARG A 71 -36.85 -10.90 -13.91
CA ARG A 71 -36.90 -11.79 -12.74
C ARG A 71 -38.29 -11.70 -12.14
N ASP A 72 -38.88 -12.85 -11.81
CA ASP A 72 -40.24 -12.93 -11.23
C ASP A 72 -41.29 -12.09 -11.99
N SER A 73 -41.21 -12.11 -13.32
CA SER A 73 -42.06 -11.31 -14.24
C SER A 73 -41.95 -9.78 -14.10
N LYS A 74 -40.92 -9.27 -13.42
CA LYS A 74 -40.56 -7.85 -13.37
C LYS A 74 -39.26 -7.61 -14.12
N LEU A 75 -39.23 -6.55 -14.92
CA LEU A 75 -38.02 -6.09 -15.56
C LEU A 75 -37.18 -5.32 -14.54
N GLU A 76 -35.99 -5.83 -14.24
CA GLU A 76 -35.01 -5.13 -13.41
C GLU A 76 -33.95 -4.48 -14.31
N HIS A 77 -33.98 -3.15 -14.38
CA HIS A 77 -32.93 -2.33 -14.98
C HIS A 77 -32.34 -1.41 -13.91
N ARG A 78 -31.01 -1.35 -13.84
CA ARG A 78 -30.32 -0.34 -13.02
C ARG A 78 -30.16 0.92 -13.86
N PRO A 79 -30.63 2.10 -13.42
CA PRO A 79 -30.61 3.30 -14.25
C PRO A 79 -29.22 3.75 -14.69
N GLY A 80 -28.24 3.67 -13.79
CA GLY A 80 -26.88 4.11 -14.09
C GLY A 80 -26.09 4.46 -12.84
N TRP A 81 -25.03 5.22 -13.04
CA TRP A 81 -24.12 5.71 -12.01
C TRP A 81 -23.84 7.19 -12.19
N ASP A 82 -23.91 7.95 -11.11
CA ASP A 82 -23.53 9.36 -11.08
C ASP A 82 -22.08 9.48 -10.64
N VAL A 83 -21.26 10.04 -11.53
CA VAL A 83 -19.87 10.43 -11.28
C VAL A 83 -19.82 11.94 -11.10
N THR A 84 -19.76 12.39 -9.85
CA THR A 84 -19.72 13.82 -9.53
C THR A 84 -18.27 14.29 -9.40
N PHE A 85 -17.86 15.25 -10.22
CA PHE A 85 -16.58 15.95 -10.08
C PHE A 85 -16.77 17.27 -9.37
N SER A 86 -16.05 17.50 -8.27
CA SER A 86 -16.09 18.76 -7.52
C SER A 86 -14.76 19.49 -7.59
N ALA A 87 -14.79 20.75 -8.03
CA ALA A 87 -13.61 21.60 -8.08
C ALA A 87 -13.09 21.92 -6.66
N PRO A 88 -11.80 22.25 -6.51
CA PRO A 88 -11.27 22.79 -5.26
C PRO A 88 -12.03 24.04 -4.80
N LYS A 89 -11.97 24.33 -3.50
CA LYS A 89 -12.77 25.41 -2.91
C LYS A 89 -12.33 26.77 -3.44
N SER A 90 -11.02 27.02 -3.56
CA SER A 90 -10.50 28.27 -4.15
C SER A 90 -10.92 28.46 -5.62
N VAL A 91 -10.96 27.38 -6.41
CA VAL A 91 -11.45 27.43 -7.80
C VAL A 91 -12.93 27.79 -7.84
N SER A 92 -13.74 27.19 -6.95
CA SER A 92 -15.17 27.51 -6.83
C SER A 92 -15.40 28.96 -6.41
N ILE A 93 -14.61 29.48 -5.47
CA ILE A 93 -14.69 30.88 -5.02
C ILE A 93 -14.31 31.84 -6.16
N MET A 94 -13.22 31.58 -6.87
CA MET A 94 -12.81 32.44 -7.99
C MET A 94 -13.79 32.38 -9.17
N ALA A 95 -14.41 31.23 -9.41
CA ALA A 95 -15.39 31.06 -10.48
C ALA A 95 -16.75 31.71 -10.15
N GLU A 96 -17.29 31.46 -8.96
CA GLU A 96 -18.67 31.84 -8.61
C GLU A 96 -18.78 33.12 -7.76
N VAL A 97 -17.76 33.48 -6.99
CA VAL A 97 -17.76 34.68 -6.13
C VAL A 97 -16.95 35.82 -6.75
N ALA A 98 -15.79 35.53 -7.34
CA ALA A 98 -15.02 36.54 -8.07
C ALA A 98 -15.49 36.71 -9.53
N GLY A 99 -16.35 35.80 -10.02
CA GLY A 99 -17.00 35.90 -11.33
C GLY A 99 -16.14 35.50 -12.53
N ASP A 100 -14.98 34.85 -12.36
CA ASP A 100 -14.15 34.44 -13.50
C ASP A 100 -14.69 33.17 -14.17
N ARG A 101 -15.48 33.37 -15.23
CA ARG A 101 -16.11 32.29 -16.01
C ARG A 101 -15.14 31.44 -16.81
N ARG A 102 -13.89 31.88 -17.00
CA ARG A 102 -12.88 31.04 -17.66
C ARG A 102 -12.58 29.80 -16.83
N LEU A 103 -12.66 29.89 -15.50
CA LEU A 103 -12.50 28.75 -14.59
C LEU A 103 -13.63 27.72 -14.71
N VAL A 104 -14.85 28.17 -15.00
CA VAL A 104 -15.99 27.29 -15.27
C VAL A 104 -15.76 26.49 -16.55
N ALA A 105 -15.30 27.14 -17.62
CA ALA A 105 -14.93 26.46 -18.86
C ALA A 105 -13.75 25.48 -18.67
N ALA A 106 -12.75 25.86 -17.87
CA ALA A 106 -11.63 24.99 -17.51
C ALA A 106 -12.10 23.73 -16.75
N HIS A 107 -13.04 23.87 -15.82
CA HIS A 107 -13.69 22.77 -15.11
C HIS A 107 -14.40 21.82 -16.08
N GLY A 108 -15.26 22.35 -16.97
CA GLY A 108 -15.96 21.53 -17.97
C GLY A 108 -14.99 20.76 -18.88
N ALA A 109 -13.91 21.41 -19.33
CA ALA A 109 -12.89 20.75 -20.14
C ALA A 109 -12.13 19.65 -19.38
N ALA A 110 -11.86 19.84 -18.09
CA ALA A 110 -11.25 18.80 -17.24
C ALA A 110 -12.19 17.62 -17.00
N VAL A 111 -13.51 17.86 -16.85
CA VAL A 111 -14.54 16.82 -16.76
C VAL A 111 -14.56 15.99 -18.05
N LYS A 112 -14.58 16.63 -19.22
CA LYS A 112 -14.54 15.94 -20.53
C LYS A 112 -13.31 15.04 -20.68
N ALA A 113 -12.12 15.55 -20.33
CA ALA A 113 -10.89 14.77 -20.39
C ALA A 113 -10.94 13.53 -19.48
N ALA A 114 -11.48 13.67 -18.27
CA ALA A 114 -11.66 12.55 -17.35
C ALA A 114 -12.70 11.53 -17.88
N LEU A 115 -13.83 11.99 -18.42
CA LEU A 115 -14.87 11.12 -18.97
C LEU A 115 -14.43 10.38 -20.25
N ALA A 116 -13.61 11.00 -21.10
CA ALA A 116 -13.02 10.32 -22.26
C ALA A 116 -12.19 9.10 -21.83
N HIS A 117 -11.42 9.24 -20.73
CA HIS A 117 -10.69 8.11 -20.15
C HIS A 117 -11.63 7.03 -19.62
N VAL A 118 -12.73 7.43 -18.94
CA VAL A 118 -13.77 6.52 -18.47
C VAL A 118 -14.37 5.74 -19.63
N GLU A 119 -14.77 6.42 -20.70
CA GLU A 119 -15.35 5.78 -21.88
C GLU A 119 -14.40 4.75 -22.50
N GLN A 120 -13.12 5.09 -22.65
CA GLN A 120 -12.15 4.19 -23.26
C GLN A 120 -11.87 2.93 -22.43
N HIS A 121 -11.83 3.02 -21.09
CA HIS A 121 -11.33 1.94 -20.24
C HIS A 121 -12.43 1.21 -19.45
N MET A 122 -13.59 1.83 -19.30
CA MET A 122 -14.70 1.32 -18.48
C MET A 122 -15.81 0.68 -19.32
N ALA A 123 -16.03 1.18 -20.53
CA ALA A 123 -17.12 0.72 -21.38
C ALA A 123 -16.92 -0.75 -21.76
N ALA A 124 -17.69 -1.60 -21.11
CA ALA A 124 -17.70 -3.03 -21.33
C ALA A 124 -19.07 -3.60 -21.00
N THR A 125 -19.39 -4.73 -21.63
CA THR A 125 -20.60 -5.50 -21.36
C THR A 125 -20.27 -6.96 -21.08
N ARG A 126 -21.24 -7.73 -20.59
CA ARG A 126 -21.11 -9.16 -20.32
C ARG A 126 -21.91 -9.95 -21.34
N ILE A 127 -21.26 -10.89 -22.00
CA ILE A 127 -21.88 -11.82 -22.95
C ILE A 127 -21.85 -13.22 -22.34
N ARG A 128 -23.00 -13.89 -22.37
CA ARG A 128 -23.11 -15.29 -21.95
C ARG A 128 -23.04 -16.17 -23.18
N ASP A 129 -22.04 -17.03 -23.24
CA ASP A 129 -21.90 -18.05 -24.28
C ASP A 129 -21.58 -19.41 -23.62
N GLY A 130 -22.36 -20.45 -23.95
CA GLY A 130 -22.15 -21.81 -23.43
C GLY A 130 -22.12 -21.98 -21.90
N GLY A 131 -22.68 -21.04 -21.13
CA GLY A 131 -22.59 -21.03 -19.66
C GLY A 131 -21.38 -20.29 -19.08
N ALA A 132 -20.43 -19.87 -19.92
CA ALA A 132 -19.35 -18.96 -19.56
C ALA A 132 -19.80 -17.49 -19.72
N VAL A 133 -19.33 -16.61 -18.83
CA VAL A 133 -19.56 -15.16 -18.91
C VAL A 133 -18.28 -14.51 -19.39
N ASN A 134 -18.27 -14.00 -20.62
CA ASN A 134 -17.16 -13.26 -21.19
C ASN A 134 -17.41 -11.75 -21.08
N ARG A 135 -16.34 -10.99 -20.84
CA ARG A 135 -16.36 -9.53 -20.82
C ARG A 135 -15.93 -9.03 -22.20
N GLU A 136 -16.75 -8.19 -22.82
CA GLU A 136 -16.43 -7.50 -24.07
C GLU A 136 -16.23 -6.01 -23.78
N ALA A 137 -15.11 -5.44 -24.22
CA ALA A 137 -14.89 -4.00 -24.18
C ALA A 137 -15.62 -3.35 -25.36
N THR A 138 -16.44 -2.33 -25.08
CA THR A 138 -17.31 -1.69 -26.07
C THR A 138 -16.83 -0.30 -26.46
N GLY A 139 -16.05 0.37 -25.60
CA GLY A 139 -15.42 1.66 -25.88
C GLY A 139 -16.38 2.84 -26.11
N ASN A 140 -17.65 2.71 -25.69
CA ASN A 140 -18.67 3.75 -25.84
C ASN A 140 -19.59 3.83 -24.62
N LEU A 141 -19.90 5.05 -24.18
CA LEU A 141 -20.84 5.35 -23.08
C LEU A 141 -21.87 6.39 -23.53
N VAL A 142 -23.03 6.37 -22.88
CA VAL A 142 -24.02 7.45 -22.93
C VAL A 142 -23.94 8.17 -21.59
N VAL A 143 -23.60 9.46 -21.61
CA VAL A 143 -23.42 10.27 -20.40
C VAL A 143 -24.24 11.54 -20.49
N ALA A 144 -25.04 11.81 -19.46
CA ALA A 144 -25.72 13.10 -19.27
C ALA A 144 -24.99 13.89 -18.18
N SER A 145 -24.48 15.06 -18.53
CA SER A 145 -23.70 15.90 -17.62
C SER A 145 -24.49 17.14 -17.21
N PHE A 146 -24.49 17.46 -15.92
CA PHE A 146 -25.20 18.61 -15.33
C PHE A 146 -24.26 19.40 -14.44
N GLN A 147 -24.01 20.66 -14.76
CA GLN A 147 -23.07 21.50 -14.03
C GLN A 147 -23.78 22.42 -13.03
N HIS A 148 -23.33 22.38 -11.78
CA HIS A 148 -23.88 23.15 -10.66
C HIS A 148 -22.79 24.02 -10.01
N GLY A 149 -23.19 25.20 -9.50
CA GLY A 149 -22.28 26.16 -8.84
C GLY A 149 -22.44 26.26 -7.32
N THR A 150 -23.44 25.58 -6.74
CA THR A 150 -23.85 25.77 -5.35
C THR A 150 -24.00 24.45 -4.62
N SER A 151 -23.48 24.40 -3.40
CA SER A 151 -23.59 23.23 -2.52
C SER A 151 -25.00 23.09 -1.92
N ARG A 152 -25.26 21.98 -1.22
CA ARG A 152 -26.50 21.82 -0.44
C ARG A 152 -26.61 22.82 0.71
N ALA A 153 -25.49 23.24 1.29
CA ALA A 153 -25.44 24.28 2.32
C ALA A 153 -25.41 25.69 1.72
N GLN A 154 -25.72 25.82 0.43
CA GLN A 154 -25.72 27.08 -0.31
C GLN A 154 -24.34 27.76 -0.43
N ASP A 155 -23.24 27.15 0.02
CA ASP A 155 -21.87 27.62 -0.28
C ASP A 155 -21.52 27.53 -1.79
N PRO A 156 -20.60 28.37 -2.32
CA PRO A 156 -20.07 28.24 -3.68
C PRO A 156 -19.32 26.91 -3.83
N GLN A 157 -19.76 26.08 -4.76
CA GLN A 157 -19.19 24.77 -5.06
C GLN A 157 -19.42 24.43 -6.52
N LEU A 158 -18.39 24.63 -7.34
CA LEU A 158 -18.42 24.24 -8.74
C LEU A 158 -18.27 22.71 -8.84
N HIS A 159 -19.27 22.05 -9.41
CA HIS A 159 -19.27 20.61 -9.60
C HIS A 159 -20.11 20.19 -10.81
N THR A 160 -19.84 19.00 -11.34
CA THR A 160 -20.63 18.42 -12.43
C THR A 160 -21.05 17.01 -12.05
N HIS A 161 -22.36 16.76 -12.09
CA HIS A 161 -22.95 15.42 -12.04
C HIS A 161 -22.88 14.80 -13.43
N ASN A 162 -22.24 13.64 -13.57
CA ASN A 162 -22.13 12.94 -14.85
C ASN A 162 -22.80 11.60 -14.70
N VAL A 163 -24.05 11.54 -15.16
CA VAL A 163 -24.86 10.34 -15.09
C VAL A 163 -24.50 9.45 -16.27
N ILE A 164 -23.78 8.37 -15.97
CA ILE A 164 -23.44 7.31 -16.93
C ILE A 164 -24.62 6.34 -16.97
N LEU A 165 -25.33 6.33 -18.10
CA LEU A 165 -26.48 5.46 -18.30
C LEU A 165 -26.00 4.01 -18.41
N ASN A 166 -26.81 3.06 -17.92
CA ASN A 166 -26.47 1.64 -17.95
C ASN A 166 -26.72 1.01 -19.33
N ALA A 167 -26.08 1.58 -20.36
CA ALA A 167 -26.24 1.24 -21.75
C ALA A 167 -24.90 1.41 -22.50
N THR A 168 -24.55 0.42 -23.31
CA THR A 168 -23.41 0.47 -24.22
C THR A 168 -23.69 -0.40 -25.45
N LYS A 169 -23.09 -0.06 -26.58
CA LYS A 169 -23.27 -0.76 -27.84
C LYS A 169 -22.12 -1.75 -28.05
N GLY A 170 -22.43 -3.04 -28.20
CA GLY A 170 -21.44 -4.08 -28.53
C GLY A 170 -20.91 -3.95 -29.96
N GLU A 171 -19.86 -4.70 -30.27
CA GLU A 171 -19.28 -4.75 -31.64
C GLU A 171 -20.31 -5.25 -32.67
N ASP A 172 -21.23 -6.10 -32.24
CA ASP A 172 -22.36 -6.60 -33.05
C ASP A 172 -23.48 -5.57 -33.29
N GLY A 173 -23.34 -4.36 -32.75
CA GLY A 173 -24.31 -3.27 -32.88
C GLY A 173 -25.49 -3.34 -31.90
N THR A 174 -25.55 -4.36 -31.03
CA THR A 174 -26.64 -4.54 -30.05
C THR A 174 -26.37 -3.73 -28.79
N TRP A 175 -27.40 -3.08 -28.24
CA TRP A 175 -27.30 -2.38 -26.96
C TRP A 175 -27.40 -3.38 -25.80
N ARG A 176 -26.54 -3.21 -24.80
CA ARG A 176 -26.47 -4.06 -23.61
C ARG A 176 -26.19 -3.24 -22.36
N SER A 177 -26.47 -3.82 -21.20
CA SER A 177 -26.10 -3.22 -19.92
C SER A 177 -24.59 -3.23 -19.70
N LEU A 178 -24.10 -2.23 -18.99
CA LEU A 178 -22.69 -2.09 -18.62
C LEU A 178 -22.27 -3.14 -17.59
N GLU A 179 -21.00 -3.51 -17.63
CA GLU A 179 -20.36 -4.22 -16.53
C GLU A 179 -19.86 -3.23 -15.46
N PRO A 180 -20.43 -3.25 -14.25
CA PRO A 180 -20.17 -2.18 -13.28
C PRO A 180 -18.85 -2.28 -12.51
N ARG A 181 -18.12 -3.40 -12.64
CA ARG A 181 -16.90 -3.64 -11.86
C ARG A 181 -15.83 -2.58 -12.11
N ALA A 182 -15.67 -2.15 -13.37
CA ALA A 182 -14.68 -1.17 -13.77
C ALA A 182 -14.94 0.23 -13.16
N ILE A 183 -16.21 0.62 -12.98
CA ILE A 183 -16.60 1.93 -12.42
C ILE A 183 -15.94 2.16 -11.05
N TYR A 184 -16.07 1.17 -10.16
CA TYR A 184 -15.54 1.28 -8.79
C TYR A 184 -14.02 1.08 -8.72
N GLN A 185 -13.42 0.38 -9.69
CA GLN A 185 -11.97 0.25 -9.80
C GLN A 185 -11.32 1.57 -10.25
N LEU A 186 -11.98 2.30 -11.14
CA LEU A 186 -11.43 3.51 -11.76
C LEU A 186 -11.70 4.80 -10.97
N GLN A 187 -12.61 4.81 -9.98
CA GLN A 187 -13.00 6.02 -9.25
C GLN A 187 -11.80 6.89 -8.79
N LYS A 188 -10.77 6.26 -8.21
CA LYS A 188 -9.58 6.98 -7.73
C LYS A 188 -8.79 7.60 -8.89
N GLN A 189 -8.58 6.83 -9.96
CA GLN A 189 -7.87 7.25 -11.15
C GLN A 189 -8.60 8.39 -11.87
N ILE A 190 -9.91 8.28 -12.03
CA ILE A 190 -10.76 9.30 -12.67
C ILE A 190 -10.66 10.64 -11.93
N GLY A 191 -10.74 10.61 -10.60
CA GLY A 191 -10.54 11.81 -9.79
C GLY A 191 -9.13 12.41 -9.91
N ALA A 192 -8.10 11.58 -10.07
CA ALA A 192 -6.72 12.06 -10.28
C ALA A 192 -6.55 12.74 -11.64
N ILE A 193 -7.11 12.16 -12.70
CA ILE A 193 -7.09 12.74 -14.06
C ILE A 193 -7.77 14.12 -14.05
N TYR A 194 -9.00 14.20 -13.53
CA TYR A 194 -9.71 15.49 -13.43
C TYR A 194 -8.89 16.55 -12.67
N ARG A 195 -8.29 16.19 -11.53
CA ARG A 195 -7.46 17.13 -10.76
C ARG A 195 -6.24 17.60 -11.56
N GLN A 196 -5.58 16.68 -12.27
CA GLN A 196 -4.42 16.99 -13.09
C GLN A 196 -4.78 17.99 -14.21
N GLU A 197 -5.84 17.69 -14.94
CA GLU A 197 -6.32 18.50 -16.05
C GLU A 197 -6.80 19.87 -15.58
N LEU A 198 -7.56 19.92 -14.48
CA LEU A 198 -8.02 21.19 -13.93
C LEU A 198 -6.85 22.05 -13.43
N ALA A 199 -5.89 21.46 -12.71
CA ALA A 199 -4.71 22.18 -12.22
C ALA A 199 -3.90 22.80 -13.37
N LEU A 200 -3.75 22.07 -14.47
CA LEU A 200 -3.06 22.57 -15.66
C LEU A 200 -3.84 23.75 -16.29
N LYS A 201 -5.14 23.58 -16.51
CA LYS A 201 -5.99 24.61 -17.12
C LYS A 201 -6.07 25.88 -16.27
N VAL A 202 -6.13 25.75 -14.95
CA VAL A 202 -6.07 26.90 -14.02
C VAL A 202 -4.78 27.70 -14.21
N ARG A 203 -3.64 27.01 -14.42
CA ARG A 203 -2.36 27.67 -14.72
C ARG A 203 -2.30 28.28 -16.12
N GLU A 204 -2.89 27.63 -17.12
CA GLU A 204 -3.04 28.20 -18.47
C GLU A 204 -3.83 29.52 -18.42
N LEU A 205 -4.81 29.63 -17.51
CA LEU A 205 -5.57 30.86 -17.26
C LEU A 205 -4.80 31.94 -16.48
N GLY A 206 -3.54 31.67 -16.11
CA GLY A 206 -2.64 32.64 -15.48
C GLY A 206 -2.62 32.60 -13.95
N TYR A 207 -3.33 31.67 -13.32
CA TYR A 207 -3.30 31.51 -11.87
C TYR A 207 -2.09 30.70 -11.40
N GLU A 208 -1.51 31.10 -10.26
CA GLU A 208 -0.58 30.26 -9.51
C GLU A 208 -1.34 29.30 -8.60
N ILE A 209 -0.83 28.09 -8.42
CA ILE A 209 -1.43 27.07 -7.55
C ILE A 209 -0.47 26.65 -6.43
N VAL A 210 -1.04 26.28 -5.28
CA VAL A 210 -0.35 25.65 -4.16
C VAL A 210 -0.85 24.21 -4.07
N VAL A 211 0.08 23.25 -4.11
CA VAL A 211 -0.24 21.82 -3.98
C VAL A 211 -0.24 21.45 -2.49
N GLY A 212 -1.36 20.92 -2.02
CA GLY A 212 -1.54 20.41 -0.66
C GLY A 212 -1.37 18.88 -0.58
N LYS A 213 -1.71 18.32 0.58
CA LYS A 213 -1.67 16.87 0.81
C LYS A 213 -2.60 16.13 -0.16
N GLY A 214 -2.21 14.92 -0.58
CA GLY A 214 -3.03 14.02 -1.40
C GLY A 214 -3.28 14.48 -2.85
N SER A 215 -2.39 15.29 -3.42
CA SER A 215 -2.55 15.88 -4.77
C SER A 215 -3.81 16.74 -4.92
N MET A 216 -4.20 17.39 -3.83
CA MET A 216 -5.15 18.51 -3.86
C MET A 216 -4.38 19.79 -4.18
N PHE A 217 -5.02 20.77 -4.79
CA PHE A 217 -4.43 22.08 -5.02
C PHE A 217 -5.44 23.18 -4.74
N GLU A 218 -4.94 24.36 -4.39
CA GLU A 218 -5.73 25.58 -4.27
C GLU A 218 -5.03 26.71 -5.06
N ILE A 219 -5.78 27.72 -5.50
CA ILE A 219 -5.25 28.93 -6.14
C ILE A 219 -4.52 29.76 -5.08
N LYS A 220 -3.27 30.09 -5.35
CA LYS A 220 -2.46 30.95 -4.49
C LYS A 220 -3.08 32.35 -4.42
N GLY A 221 -3.29 32.84 -3.20
CA GLY A 221 -3.92 34.15 -2.94
C GLY A 221 -5.32 34.05 -2.35
N VAL A 222 -6.00 32.90 -2.49
CA VAL A 222 -7.22 32.61 -1.72
C VAL A 222 -6.80 32.03 -0.37
N SER A 223 -7.04 32.74 0.72
CA SER A 223 -6.53 32.35 2.04
C SER A 223 -7.32 31.17 2.66
N PRO A 224 -6.72 30.42 3.59
CA PRO A 224 -7.42 29.37 4.34
C PRO A 224 -8.69 29.87 5.05
N GLU A 225 -8.68 31.10 5.58
CA GLU A 225 -9.80 31.73 6.26
C GLU A 225 -10.99 31.94 5.31
N VAL A 226 -10.72 32.42 4.10
CA VAL A 226 -11.74 32.62 3.05
C VAL A 226 -12.31 31.28 2.61
N MET A 227 -11.46 30.25 2.44
CA MET A 227 -11.93 28.91 2.09
C MET A 227 -12.77 28.28 3.21
N ALA A 228 -12.39 28.50 4.48
CA ALA A 228 -13.13 28.01 5.64
C ALA A 228 -14.52 28.67 5.74
N ALA A 229 -14.64 29.96 5.43
CA ALA A 229 -15.91 30.69 5.43
C ALA A 229 -16.97 30.10 4.48
N PHE A 230 -16.54 29.41 3.41
CA PHE A 230 -17.41 28.75 2.43
C PHE A 230 -17.36 27.22 2.50
N SER A 231 -16.97 26.66 3.65
CA SER A 231 -16.84 25.22 3.86
C SER A 231 -17.81 24.68 4.91
N THR A 232 -18.96 25.35 5.08
CA THR A 232 -20.00 25.06 6.07
C THR A 232 -20.41 23.59 6.07
N ARG A 233 -20.70 23.04 4.88
CA ARG A 233 -21.08 21.62 4.74
C ARG A 233 -19.99 20.65 5.22
N SER A 234 -18.73 20.98 4.97
CA SER A 234 -17.60 20.15 5.42
C SER A 234 -17.45 20.20 6.93
N ALA A 235 -17.60 21.38 7.52
CA ALA A 235 -17.55 21.59 8.97
C ALA A 235 -18.67 20.82 9.69
N GLU A 236 -19.90 20.82 9.16
CA GLU A 236 -21.01 20.03 9.70
C GLU A 236 -20.73 18.53 9.71
N ILE A 237 -20.20 18.00 8.59
CA ILE A 237 -19.86 16.58 8.48
C ILE A 237 -18.72 16.24 9.45
N GLU A 238 -17.71 17.11 9.56
CA GLU A 238 -16.59 16.93 10.49
C GLU A 238 -17.04 16.98 11.94
N ALA A 239 -17.94 17.90 12.31
CA ALA A 239 -18.55 17.96 13.63
C ALA A 239 -19.35 16.68 13.94
N ALA A 240 -20.19 16.22 13.02
CA ALA A 240 -20.99 15.00 13.20
C ALA A 240 -20.13 13.72 13.25
N LEU A 241 -18.98 13.70 12.56
CA LEU A 241 -18.00 12.64 12.72
C LEU A 241 -17.30 12.72 14.08
N GLY A 242 -16.95 13.92 14.52
CA GLY A 242 -16.37 14.19 15.84
C GLY A 242 -17.28 13.75 16.99
N GLU A 243 -18.58 14.03 16.91
CA GLU A 243 -19.60 13.55 17.85
C GLU A 243 -19.66 12.02 17.92
N ARG A 244 -19.32 11.34 16.82
CA ARG A 244 -19.23 9.87 16.73
C ARG A 244 -17.86 9.32 17.14
N GLY A 245 -16.99 10.18 17.68
CA GLY A 245 -15.64 9.81 18.13
C GLY A 245 -14.68 9.47 17.00
N THR A 246 -14.92 9.96 15.78
CA THR A 246 -14.05 9.73 14.62
C THR A 246 -13.73 11.04 13.91
N SER A 247 -12.70 11.05 13.07
CA SER A 247 -12.33 12.21 12.25
C SER A 247 -12.69 11.97 10.79
N ARG A 248 -12.68 13.01 9.95
CA ARG A 248 -12.84 12.83 8.51
C ARG A 248 -11.69 12.04 7.89
N ASP A 249 -10.51 12.02 8.48
CA ASP A 249 -9.41 11.22 7.94
C ASP A 249 -9.56 9.74 8.32
N ASP A 250 -10.04 9.47 9.54
CA ASP A 250 -10.15 8.12 10.11
C ASP A 250 -11.48 7.42 9.78
N ALA A 251 -12.53 8.18 9.48
CA ALA A 251 -13.85 7.63 9.19
C ALA A 251 -13.87 6.82 7.89
N THR A 252 -14.50 5.66 7.94
CA THR A 252 -14.81 4.83 6.79
C THR A 252 -15.72 5.56 5.80
N ALA A 253 -15.73 5.11 4.54
CA ALA A 253 -16.65 5.66 3.54
C ALA A 253 -18.12 5.56 3.97
N ALA A 254 -18.48 4.51 4.71
CA ALA A 254 -19.81 4.32 5.25
C ALA A 254 -20.12 5.31 6.39
N GLU A 255 -19.21 5.50 7.35
CA GLU A 255 -19.38 6.49 8.43
C GLU A 255 -19.48 7.91 7.88
N LYS A 256 -18.64 8.25 6.90
CA LYS A 256 -18.72 9.53 6.17
C LYS A 256 -20.08 9.70 5.49
N GLN A 257 -20.58 8.64 4.86
CA GLN A 257 -21.89 8.66 4.20
C GLN A 257 -23.03 8.81 5.21
N VAL A 258 -22.98 8.11 6.35
CA VAL A 258 -23.99 8.24 7.42
C VAL A 258 -23.94 9.64 8.03
N ALA A 259 -22.77 10.15 8.42
CA ALA A 259 -22.64 11.51 8.93
C ALA A 259 -23.13 12.55 7.92
N ALA A 260 -22.85 12.35 6.63
CA ALA A 260 -23.35 13.21 5.55
C ALA A 260 -24.87 13.09 5.29
N LEU A 261 -25.49 11.95 5.63
CA LEU A 261 -26.94 11.77 5.52
C LEU A 261 -27.66 12.30 6.75
N ASP A 262 -27.10 12.15 7.95
CA ASP A 262 -27.74 12.55 9.20
C ASP A 262 -27.71 14.07 9.39
N THR A 263 -26.64 14.73 8.91
CA THR A 263 -26.56 16.20 8.86
C THR A 263 -27.27 16.81 7.65
N ARG A 264 -27.96 15.99 6.85
CA ARG A 264 -28.59 16.44 5.60
C ARG A 264 -29.88 17.19 5.91
N GLN A 265 -29.86 18.50 5.74
CA GLN A 265 -31.09 19.29 5.68
C GLN A 265 -31.71 19.24 4.27
N ALA A 266 -33.03 19.47 4.20
CA ALA A 266 -33.72 19.62 2.92
C ALA A 266 -33.17 20.84 2.17
N LYS A 267 -32.99 20.73 0.85
CA LYS A 267 -32.49 21.84 0.02
C LYS A 267 -33.57 22.94 0.02
N VAL A 268 -33.26 24.08 0.63
CA VAL A 268 -34.13 25.26 0.58
C VAL A 268 -33.83 26.01 -0.71
N ALA A 269 -34.86 26.32 -1.50
CA ALA A 269 -34.71 27.18 -2.66
C ALA A 269 -34.40 28.61 -2.19
N ALA A 270 -33.19 29.08 -2.48
CA ALA A 270 -32.80 30.48 -2.29
C ALA A 270 -32.88 31.22 -3.62
N ASP A 271 -33.21 32.51 -3.55
CA ASP A 271 -33.07 33.42 -4.68
C ASP A 271 -31.58 33.52 -5.07
N PRO A 272 -31.21 33.17 -6.31
CA PRO A 272 -29.82 33.19 -6.75
C PRO A 272 -29.13 34.55 -6.59
N ALA A 273 -29.86 35.66 -6.76
CA ALA A 273 -29.28 37.00 -6.63
C ALA A 273 -28.94 37.33 -5.17
N ALA A 274 -29.85 37.02 -4.24
CA ALA A 274 -29.61 37.16 -2.81
C ALA A 274 -28.45 36.27 -2.33
N LEU A 275 -28.33 35.06 -2.88
CA LEU A 275 -27.26 34.13 -2.53
C LEU A 275 -25.88 34.64 -2.94
N VAL A 276 -25.77 35.20 -4.14
CA VAL A 276 -24.51 35.79 -4.63
C VAL A 276 -24.12 37.00 -3.80
N ALA A 277 -25.09 37.84 -3.42
CA ALA A 277 -24.83 38.97 -2.52
C ALA A 277 -24.28 38.50 -1.16
N ASP A 278 -24.88 37.47 -0.56
CA ASP A 278 -24.39 36.87 0.69
C ASP A 278 -22.97 36.30 0.56
N TRP A 279 -22.64 35.68 -0.59
CA TRP A 279 -21.28 35.24 -0.85
C TRP A 279 -20.29 36.40 -0.96
N LEU A 280 -20.67 37.49 -1.62
CA LEU A 280 -19.80 38.67 -1.74
C LEU A 280 -19.54 39.30 -0.36
N ASP A 281 -20.55 39.36 0.50
CA ASP A 281 -20.45 39.88 1.87
C ASP A 281 -19.59 38.95 2.75
N THR A 282 -19.85 37.64 2.71
CA THR A 282 -19.08 36.62 3.43
C THR A 282 -17.60 36.65 3.04
N ALA A 283 -17.30 36.72 1.74
CA ALA A 283 -15.92 36.81 1.25
C ALA A 283 -15.24 38.09 1.74
N SER A 284 -15.96 39.21 1.74
CA SER A 284 -15.44 40.50 2.19
C SER A 284 -15.17 40.52 3.70
N ALA A 285 -16.07 39.92 4.50
CA ALA A 285 -15.88 39.75 5.94
C ALA A 285 -14.68 38.85 6.28
N ALA A 286 -14.38 37.86 5.43
CA ALA A 286 -13.18 37.01 5.54
C ALA A 286 -11.89 37.67 5.01
N GLY A 287 -11.92 38.96 4.64
CA GLY A 287 -10.74 39.71 4.16
C GLY A 287 -10.48 39.60 2.67
N PHE A 288 -11.40 39.03 1.88
CA PHE A 288 -11.29 38.90 0.43
C PHE A 288 -12.30 39.79 -0.30
N GLY A 289 -12.15 41.11 -0.11
CA GLY A 289 -13.04 42.14 -0.65
C GLY A 289 -12.98 42.34 -2.18
N PRO A 290 -13.83 43.23 -2.73
CA PRO A 290 -13.99 43.42 -4.18
C PRO A 290 -12.68 43.75 -4.93
N GLU A 291 -11.85 44.63 -4.37
CA GLU A 291 -10.57 45.03 -4.98
C GLU A 291 -9.61 43.84 -5.10
N ALA A 292 -9.49 43.03 -4.05
CA ALA A 292 -8.62 41.86 -4.03
C ALA A 292 -9.06 40.82 -5.07
N ARG A 293 -10.37 40.54 -5.16
CA ARG A 293 -10.95 39.63 -6.15
C ARG A 293 -10.67 40.08 -7.58
N LEU A 294 -11.00 41.33 -7.89
CA LEU A 294 -10.80 41.91 -9.22
C LEU A 294 -9.31 41.98 -9.61
N ALA A 295 -8.43 42.33 -8.67
CA ALA A 295 -7.00 42.36 -8.90
C ALA A 295 -6.45 40.98 -9.27
N MET A 296 -6.89 39.92 -8.58
CA MET A 296 -6.49 38.54 -8.90
C MET A 296 -6.95 38.12 -10.30
N VAL A 297 -8.21 38.40 -10.68
CA VAL A 297 -8.73 38.08 -12.02
C VAL A 297 -7.92 38.81 -13.10
N LYS A 298 -7.75 40.14 -12.95
CA LYS A 298 -6.98 40.95 -13.90
C LYS A 298 -5.52 40.51 -14.03
N ALA A 299 -4.87 40.15 -12.92
CA ALA A 299 -3.51 39.64 -12.95
C ALA A 299 -3.42 38.32 -13.72
N ALA A 300 -4.36 37.40 -13.50
CA ALA A 300 -4.44 36.14 -14.24
C ALA A 300 -4.70 36.37 -15.74
N GLU A 301 -5.64 37.25 -16.10
CA GLU A 301 -5.87 37.68 -17.49
C GLU A 301 -4.63 38.25 -18.16
N ALA A 302 -3.90 39.14 -17.47
CA ALA A 302 -2.68 39.75 -18.00
C ALA A 302 -1.56 38.71 -18.23
N ILE A 303 -1.49 37.66 -17.40
CA ILE A 303 -0.55 36.55 -17.59
C ILE A 303 -0.99 35.68 -18.77
N ALA A 304 -2.26 35.28 -18.82
CA ALA A 304 -2.81 34.43 -19.88
C ALA A 304 -2.79 35.11 -21.25
N GLY A 305 -2.92 36.44 -21.29
CA GLY A 305 -2.86 37.23 -22.52
C GLY A 305 -1.47 37.41 -23.11
N ARG A 306 -0.40 36.95 -22.44
CA ARG A 306 0.95 36.91 -23.03
C ARG A 306 0.98 35.84 -24.10
N GLY A 307 1.32 36.21 -25.33
CA GLY A 307 1.23 35.34 -26.51
C GLY A 307 2.07 34.05 -26.43
N ASP A 308 3.04 33.98 -25.52
CA ASP A 308 3.92 32.83 -25.30
C ASP A 308 3.57 32.00 -24.05
N HIS A 309 2.63 32.44 -23.20
CA HIS A 309 2.36 31.80 -21.89
C HIS A 309 1.93 30.34 -22.04
N ARG A 310 0.94 30.08 -22.89
CA ARG A 310 0.40 28.74 -23.10
C ARG A 310 1.44 27.80 -23.73
N THR A 311 2.13 28.27 -24.78
CA THR A 311 3.21 27.53 -25.43
C THR A 311 4.35 27.21 -24.46
N THR A 312 4.67 28.14 -23.56
CA THR A 312 5.68 27.92 -22.52
C THR A 312 5.26 26.83 -21.54
N ILE A 313 4.00 26.82 -21.11
CA ILE A 313 3.45 25.76 -20.25
C ILE A 313 3.50 24.41 -20.97
N GLU A 314 3.13 24.36 -22.25
CA GLU A 314 3.12 23.14 -23.06
C GLU A 314 4.53 22.54 -23.20
N LEU A 315 5.52 23.33 -23.63
CA LEU A 315 6.92 22.90 -23.76
C LEU A 315 7.54 22.45 -22.42
N GLN A 316 7.20 23.15 -21.33
CA GLN A 316 7.60 22.73 -19.99
C GLN A 316 6.93 21.40 -19.61
N GLY A 317 5.69 21.20 -20.03
CA GLY A 317 4.91 19.98 -19.84
C GLY A 317 5.55 18.77 -20.49
N ASP A 318 5.98 18.85 -21.75
CA ASP A 318 6.61 17.71 -22.44
C ASP A 318 7.90 17.26 -21.75
N SER A 319 8.77 18.23 -21.41
CA SER A 319 10.01 17.94 -20.67
C SER A 319 9.72 17.42 -19.25
N ALA A 320 8.66 17.91 -18.61
CA ALA A 320 8.25 17.48 -17.28
C ALA A 320 7.61 16.07 -17.30
N ALA A 321 6.86 15.72 -18.35
CA ALA A 321 6.17 14.44 -18.47
C ALA A 321 7.16 13.27 -18.52
N SER A 322 8.22 13.37 -19.33
CA SER A 322 9.27 12.34 -19.37
C SER A 322 9.95 12.14 -18.00
N ARG A 323 10.24 13.24 -17.29
CA ARG A 323 10.79 13.16 -15.91
C ARG A 323 9.78 12.58 -14.92
N ALA A 324 8.50 12.90 -15.09
CA ALA A 324 7.43 12.42 -14.24
C ALA A 324 7.24 10.90 -14.37
N VAL A 325 7.20 10.40 -15.60
CA VAL A 325 7.12 8.97 -15.91
C VAL A 325 8.35 8.23 -15.38
N ALA A 326 9.56 8.74 -15.59
CA ALA A 326 10.78 8.12 -15.07
C ALA A 326 10.78 8.03 -13.53
N HIS A 327 10.42 9.13 -12.84
CA HIS A 327 10.33 9.14 -11.37
C HIS A 327 9.25 8.17 -10.85
N ALA A 328 8.08 8.17 -11.48
CA ALA A 328 6.97 7.28 -11.13
C ALA A 328 7.35 5.80 -11.34
N ALA A 329 7.99 5.48 -12.47
CA ALA A 329 8.48 4.14 -12.78
C ALA A 329 9.55 3.68 -11.78
N ASP A 330 10.50 4.54 -11.40
CA ASP A 330 11.51 4.23 -10.38
C ASP A 330 10.88 3.96 -9.01
N LYS A 331 9.93 4.81 -8.60
CA LYS A 331 9.24 4.68 -7.32
C LYS A 331 8.41 3.41 -7.25
N LEU A 332 7.55 3.18 -8.25
CA LEU A 332 6.72 1.97 -8.32
C LEU A 332 7.58 0.72 -8.46
N GLY A 333 8.59 0.79 -9.32
CA GLY A 333 9.56 -0.27 -9.58
C GLY A 333 10.36 -0.71 -8.36
N GLU A 334 10.53 0.14 -7.34
CA GLU A 334 11.17 -0.23 -6.08
C GLU A 334 10.30 -1.16 -5.21
N ARG A 335 8.98 -1.07 -5.32
CA ARG A 335 8.01 -1.85 -4.52
C ARG A 335 7.35 -2.98 -5.31
N GLN A 336 7.32 -2.87 -6.64
CA GLN A 336 6.60 -3.78 -7.51
C GLN A 336 7.48 -4.12 -8.72
N SER A 337 7.68 -5.40 -9.01
CA SER A 337 8.34 -5.78 -10.27
C SER A 337 7.48 -5.47 -11.47
N VAL A 338 6.15 -5.51 -11.33
CA VAL A 338 5.16 -5.15 -12.35
C VAL A 338 4.11 -4.25 -11.73
N PHE A 339 3.85 -3.10 -12.35
CA PHE A 339 2.86 -2.13 -11.93
C PHE A 339 1.88 -1.82 -13.07
N SER A 340 0.64 -1.45 -12.74
CA SER A 340 -0.37 -1.16 -13.75
C SER A 340 -0.13 0.18 -14.45
N VAL A 341 -0.66 0.30 -15.67
CA VAL A 341 -0.72 1.58 -16.40
C VAL A 341 -1.36 2.68 -15.54
N ALA A 342 -2.45 2.34 -14.84
CA ALA A 342 -3.17 3.28 -13.96
C ALA A 342 -2.29 3.81 -12.82
N ALA A 343 -1.54 2.94 -12.15
CA ALA A 343 -0.64 3.33 -11.06
C ALA A 343 0.48 4.25 -11.56
N LEU A 344 1.04 3.97 -12.75
CA LEU A 344 2.08 4.79 -13.36
C LEU A 344 1.56 6.20 -13.69
N HIS A 345 0.38 6.31 -14.29
CA HIS A 345 -0.25 7.61 -14.56
C HIS A 345 -0.55 8.40 -13.29
N GLU A 346 -1.14 7.76 -12.28
CA GLU A 346 -1.50 8.40 -11.02
C GLU A 346 -0.26 8.95 -10.32
N GLU A 347 0.82 8.16 -10.26
CA GLU A 347 2.06 8.57 -9.61
C GLU A 347 2.79 9.68 -10.39
N ALA A 348 2.84 9.59 -11.73
CA ALA A 348 3.45 10.62 -12.57
C ALA A 348 2.71 11.96 -12.45
N GLY A 349 1.37 11.94 -12.47
CA GLY A 349 0.55 13.13 -12.28
C GLY A 349 0.70 13.72 -10.87
N ARG A 350 0.70 12.88 -9.83
CA ARG A 350 0.79 13.31 -8.42
C ARG A 350 1.99 14.23 -8.14
N VAL A 351 3.17 13.90 -8.64
CA VAL A 351 4.41 14.66 -8.35
C VAL A 351 4.54 15.91 -9.24
N TRP A 352 3.91 15.90 -10.42
CA TRP A 352 3.91 17.04 -11.37
C TRP A 352 2.51 17.65 -11.56
N LEU A 353 1.73 17.74 -10.48
CA LEU A 353 0.37 18.26 -10.52
C LEU A 353 0.33 19.67 -11.13
N GLY A 354 -0.53 19.85 -12.13
CA GLY A 354 -0.68 21.09 -12.88
C GLY A 354 0.49 21.45 -13.82
N LYS A 355 1.53 20.63 -13.92
CA LYS A 355 2.67 20.84 -14.84
C LYS A 355 2.60 20.00 -16.11
N VAL A 356 1.88 18.89 -16.08
CA VAL A 356 1.74 17.92 -17.18
C VAL A 356 0.27 17.60 -17.40
N SER A 357 -0.16 17.32 -18.62
CA SER A 357 -1.50 16.76 -18.87
C SER A 357 -1.48 15.23 -18.76
N TYR A 358 -2.66 14.63 -18.65
CA TYR A 358 -2.82 13.17 -18.75
C TYR A 358 -2.34 12.65 -20.11
N ALA A 359 -2.61 13.38 -21.19
CA ALA A 359 -2.18 13.05 -22.54
C ALA A 359 -0.64 13.05 -22.67
N GLN A 360 0.03 14.09 -22.18
CA GLN A 360 1.49 14.19 -22.18
C GLN A 360 2.15 13.06 -21.38
N ILE A 361 1.55 12.65 -20.25
CA ILE A 361 2.02 11.47 -19.50
C ILE A 361 1.90 10.22 -20.38
N GLY A 362 0.78 10.03 -21.08
CA GLY A 362 0.56 8.90 -21.99
C GLY A 362 1.59 8.84 -23.13
N GLU A 363 1.88 9.99 -23.76
CA GLU A 363 2.90 10.11 -24.79
C GLU A 363 4.32 9.82 -24.25
N ALA A 364 4.64 10.31 -23.05
CA ALA A 364 5.90 10.04 -22.39
C ALA A 364 6.06 8.55 -22.02
N ILE A 365 4.97 7.88 -21.60
CA ILE A 365 4.96 6.41 -21.38
C ILE A 365 5.22 5.67 -22.68
N ALA A 366 4.57 6.06 -23.78
CA ALA A 366 4.78 5.44 -25.09
C ALA A 366 6.23 5.63 -25.57
N ALA A 367 6.81 6.82 -25.38
CA ALA A 367 8.21 7.11 -25.70
C ALA A 367 9.18 6.26 -24.86
N ALA A 368 8.98 6.18 -23.54
CA ALA A 368 9.78 5.36 -22.64
C ALA A 368 9.69 3.85 -22.97
N THR A 369 8.52 3.40 -23.42
CA THR A 369 8.31 2.01 -23.88
C THR A 369 9.09 1.75 -25.17
N LYS A 370 9.02 2.66 -26.15
CA LYS A 370 9.79 2.56 -27.41
C LYS A 370 11.30 2.56 -27.17
N GLN A 371 11.77 3.29 -26.17
CA GLN A 371 13.19 3.33 -25.76
C GLN A 371 13.60 2.12 -24.92
N GLY A 372 12.65 1.27 -24.51
CA GLY A 372 12.88 0.09 -23.67
C GLY A 372 13.25 0.41 -22.22
N GLU A 373 12.88 1.60 -21.73
CA GLU A 373 13.00 1.95 -20.30
C GLU A 373 11.84 1.32 -19.51
N LEU A 374 10.64 1.36 -20.11
CA LEU A 374 9.47 0.59 -19.72
C LEU A 374 9.31 -0.61 -20.65
N ILE A 375 8.86 -1.73 -20.10
CA ILE A 375 8.65 -2.96 -20.84
C ILE A 375 7.25 -3.48 -20.51
N ASP A 376 6.45 -3.75 -21.55
CA ASP A 376 5.07 -4.23 -21.42
C ASP A 376 4.99 -5.54 -20.65
N ARG A 377 4.04 -5.60 -19.70
CA ARG A 377 3.75 -6.78 -18.89
C ARG A 377 2.26 -6.86 -18.57
N THR A 378 1.79 -8.07 -18.31
CA THR A 378 0.49 -8.26 -17.68
C THR A 378 0.61 -7.99 -16.18
N HIS A 379 -0.05 -6.95 -15.70
CA HIS A 379 -0.25 -6.72 -14.27
C HIS A 379 -1.42 -7.57 -13.80
N ILE A 380 -1.23 -8.31 -12.72
CA ILE A 380 -2.27 -9.14 -12.12
C ILE A 380 -2.66 -8.47 -10.82
N ASP A 381 -3.91 -8.04 -10.71
CA ASP A 381 -4.39 -7.46 -9.47
C ASP A 381 -4.51 -8.52 -8.36
N ARG A 382 -4.84 -8.07 -7.15
CA ARG A 382 -4.95 -8.98 -6.00
C ARG A 382 -6.04 -10.04 -6.14
N ARG A 383 -7.03 -9.86 -7.03
CA ARG A 383 -8.12 -10.81 -7.28
C ARG A 383 -7.83 -11.73 -8.47
N GLY A 384 -6.64 -11.64 -9.05
CA GLY A 384 -6.24 -12.42 -10.22
C GLY A 384 -6.72 -11.84 -11.55
N ALA A 385 -7.28 -10.62 -11.57
CA ALA A 385 -7.67 -9.99 -12.83
C ALA A 385 -6.44 -9.42 -13.54
N GLU A 386 -6.37 -9.66 -14.85
CA GLU A 386 -5.27 -9.22 -15.71
C GLU A 386 -5.54 -7.82 -16.27
N PHE A 387 -4.51 -6.97 -16.21
CA PHE A 387 -4.51 -5.61 -16.72
C PHE A 387 -3.21 -5.35 -17.48
N ALA A 388 -3.24 -4.37 -18.39
CA ALA A 388 -2.02 -3.83 -18.95
C ALA A 388 -1.16 -3.21 -17.85
N GLY A 389 0.14 -3.43 -17.93
CA GLY A 389 1.12 -2.93 -16.98
C GLY A 389 2.51 -2.88 -17.58
N PHE A 390 3.46 -2.47 -16.75
CA PHE A 390 4.84 -2.31 -17.13
C PHE A 390 5.77 -2.87 -16.06
N THR A 391 6.97 -3.20 -16.49
CA THR A 391 8.15 -3.31 -15.63
C THR A 391 9.22 -2.34 -16.10
N THR A 392 10.22 -2.08 -15.25
CA THR A 392 11.38 -1.26 -15.63
C THR A 392 12.50 -2.16 -16.17
N ARG A 393 13.34 -1.60 -17.04
CA ARG A 393 14.58 -2.27 -17.47
C ARG A 393 15.43 -2.74 -16.28
N ALA A 394 15.58 -1.89 -15.26
CA ALA A 394 16.38 -2.20 -14.08
C ALA A 394 15.86 -3.42 -13.29
N ASN A 395 14.54 -3.61 -13.22
CA ASN A 395 13.95 -4.78 -12.57
C ASN A 395 14.21 -6.06 -13.39
N VAL A 396 14.08 -5.99 -14.71
CA VAL A 396 14.42 -7.12 -15.60
C VAL A 396 15.90 -7.47 -15.50
N GLU A 397 16.79 -6.50 -15.51
CA GLU A 397 18.24 -6.72 -15.38
C GLU A 397 18.60 -7.33 -14.02
N THR A 398 17.96 -6.87 -12.94
CA THR A 398 18.17 -7.40 -11.59
C THR A 398 17.74 -8.87 -11.49
N GLU A 399 16.56 -9.20 -12.01
CA GLU A 399 16.05 -10.57 -12.04
C GLU A 399 16.84 -11.47 -13.01
N ALA A 400 17.30 -10.95 -14.15
CA ALA A 400 18.19 -11.70 -15.04
C ALA A 400 19.53 -12.00 -14.36
N LYS A 401 20.10 -11.01 -13.63
CA LYS A 401 21.36 -11.16 -12.91
C LYS A 401 21.26 -12.22 -11.81
N LEU A 402 20.21 -12.24 -10.99
CA LEU A 402 20.07 -13.24 -9.92
C LEU A 402 19.94 -14.67 -10.47
N LEU A 403 19.20 -14.84 -11.57
CA LEU A 403 19.02 -16.15 -12.22
C LEU A 403 20.31 -16.64 -12.84
N ARG A 404 21.05 -15.75 -13.51
CA ARG A 404 22.33 -16.07 -14.12
C ARG A 404 23.36 -16.53 -13.08
N ILE A 405 23.52 -15.79 -11.97
CA ILE A 405 24.48 -16.17 -10.93
C ILE A 405 24.12 -17.50 -10.28
N GLU A 406 22.84 -17.79 -10.04
CA GLU A 406 22.44 -19.11 -9.54
C GLU A 406 22.79 -20.22 -10.54
N ALA A 407 22.47 -20.04 -11.82
CA ALA A 407 22.76 -21.03 -12.85
C ALA A 407 24.26 -21.30 -13.01
N GLU A 408 25.10 -20.24 -13.03
CA GLU A 408 26.56 -20.34 -13.09
C GLU A 408 27.15 -21.00 -11.82
N GLY A 409 26.48 -20.88 -10.68
CA GLY A 409 26.89 -21.48 -9.41
C GLY A 409 26.60 -22.97 -9.27
N ARG A 410 25.91 -23.59 -10.24
CA ARG A 410 25.56 -25.02 -10.19
C ARG A 410 26.80 -25.90 -10.40
N GLY A 411 27.04 -26.83 -9.48
CA GLY A 411 28.21 -27.72 -9.50
C GLY A 411 29.56 -27.04 -9.25
N ALA A 412 29.58 -25.75 -8.90
CA ALA A 412 30.80 -24.94 -8.80
C ALA A 412 31.64 -25.22 -7.53
N LEU A 413 31.08 -25.89 -6.52
CA LEU A 413 31.74 -26.14 -5.23
C LEU A 413 31.92 -27.62 -4.94
N SER A 414 32.89 -27.94 -4.09
CA SER A 414 32.98 -29.25 -3.44
C SER A 414 31.82 -29.44 -2.45
N ALA A 415 31.31 -30.67 -2.36
CA ALA A 415 30.34 -31.05 -1.34
C ALA A 415 30.96 -30.91 0.06
N ILE A 416 30.12 -30.59 1.06
CA ILE A 416 30.56 -30.56 2.46
C ILE A 416 30.90 -31.98 2.89
N ALA A 417 30.01 -32.94 2.69
CA ALA A 417 30.22 -34.32 3.09
C ALA A 417 30.05 -35.29 1.91
N SER A 418 30.78 -36.41 1.96
CA SER A 418 30.47 -37.56 1.10
C SER A 418 29.10 -38.13 1.46
N PRO A 419 28.41 -38.85 0.55
CA PRO A 419 27.10 -39.46 0.85
C PRO A 419 27.10 -40.31 2.13
N LEU A 420 28.18 -41.07 2.36
CA LEU A 420 28.34 -41.89 3.58
C LEU A 420 28.52 -41.03 4.84
N ALA A 421 29.34 -39.97 4.77
CA ALA A 421 29.53 -39.07 5.89
C ALA A 421 28.24 -38.30 6.24
N ALA A 422 27.52 -37.82 5.22
CA ALA A 422 26.22 -37.17 5.40
C ALA A 422 25.19 -38.11 6.05
N ALA A 423 25.12 -39.37 5.60
CA ALA A 423 24.25 -40.38 6.21
C ALA A 423 24.58 -40.64 7.68
N LYS A 424 25.87 -40.72 8.03
CA LYS A 424 26.33 -40.88 9.42
C LYS A 424 25.99 -39.66 10.29
N ALA A 425 26.19 -38.45 9.78
CA ALA A 425 25.84 -37.20 10.47
C ALA A 425 24.35 -37.15 10.79
N VAL A 426 23.50 -37.49 9.81
CA VAL A 426 22.04 -37.53 9.98
C VAL A 426 21.60 -38.63 10.95
N ALA A 427 22.18 -39.84 10.86
CA ALA A 427 21.87 -40.91 11.81
C ALA A 427 22.22 -40.51 13.25
N SER A 428 23.38 -39.89 13.44
CA SER A 428 23.85 -39.40 14.75
C SER A 428 22.94 -38.31 15.30
N ALA A 429 22.58 -37.32 14.47
CA ALA A 429 21.68 -36.23 14.86
C ALA A 429 20.26 -36.72 15.16
N SER A 430 19.72 -37.63 14.35
CA SER A 430 18.40 -38.26 14.58
C SER A 430 18.38 -39.03 15.90
N ALA A 431 19.39 -39.85 16.16
CA ALA A 431 19.48 -40.62 17.40
C ALA A 431 19.63 -39.73 18.64
N GLN A 432 20.31 -38.59 18.52
CA GLN A 432 20.39 -37.60 19.61
C GLN A 432 19.04 -36.94 19.86
N ALA A 433 18.33 -36.54 18.80
CA ALA A 433 17.04 -35.87 18.90
C ALA A 433 15.92 -36.80 19.42
N GLU A 434 15.96 -38.08 19.07
CA GLU A 434 15.05 -39.12 19.60
C GLU A 434 15.12 -39.24 21.12
N ARG A 435 16.31 -39.12 21.73
CA ARG A 435 16.47 -39.13 23.20
C ARG A 435 15.78 -37.97 23.90
N SER A 436 15.52 -36.88 23.17
CA SER A 436 14.82 -35.70 23.66
C SER A 436 13.35 -35.66 23.20
N GLY A 437 12.82 -36.75 22.63
CA GLY A 437 11.44 -36.82 22.14
C GLY A 437 11.18 -36.03 20.85
N LEU A 438 12.23 -35.62 20.14
CA LEU A 438 12.18 -34.79 18.93
C LEU A 438 12.69 -35.57 17.71
N GLY A 439 12.23 -36.82 17.56
CA GLY A 439 12.65 -37.70 16.47
C GLY A 439 12.43 -37.06 15.09
N TRP A 440 13.39 -37.28 14.18
CA TRP A 440 13.33 -36.67 12.87
C TRP A 440 12.37 -37.41 11.95
N ASN A 441 11.72 -36.69 11.04
CA ASN A 441 10.94 -37.29 9.96
C ASN A 441 11.80 -37.52 8.70
N THR A 442 11.21 -38.17 7.70
CA THR A 442 11.89 -38.50 6.43
C THR A 442 12.34 -37.25 5.68
N ASP A 443 11.52 -36.19 5.67
CA ASP A 443 11.83 -34.92 5.02
C ASP A 443 13.09 -34.28 5.61
N GLN A 444 13.19 -34.21 6.93
CA GLN A 444 14.33 -33.62 7.65
C GLN A 444 15.63 -34.40 7.37
N ARG A 445 15.57 -35.73 7.38
CA ARG A 445 16.73 -36.59 7.06
C ARG A 445 17.21 -36.37 5.64
N THR A 446 16.28 -36.41 4.68
CA THR A 446 16.56 -36.25 3.25
C THR A 446 17.10 -34.85 2.94
N ALA A 447 16.47 -33.81 3.48
CA ALA A 447 16.90 -32.43 3.31
C ALA A 447 18.32 -32.18 3.84
N THR A 448 18.64 -32.73 5.00
CA THR A 448 19.99 -32.59 5.59
C THR A 448 21.04 -33.29 4.73
N GLN A 449 20.76 -34.52 4.27
CA GLN A 449 21.67 -35.25 3.38
C GLN A 449 21.88 -34.50 2.06
N GLN A 450 20.81 -33.97 1.48
CA GLN A 450 20.87 -33.19 0.24
C GLN A 450 21.75 -31.94 0.39
N LEU A 451 21.54 -31.14 1.44
CA LEU A 451 22.34 -29.93 1.66
C LEU A 451 23.83 -30.25 1.89
N LEU A 452 24.14 -31.30 2.65
CA LEU A 452 25.52 -31.71 2.93
C LEU A 452 26.25 -32.24 1.68
N THR A 453 25.53 -32.87 0.76
CA THR A 453 26.11 -33.49 -0.45
C THR A 453 26.08 -32.60 -1.69
N SER A 454 25.32 -31.50 -1.65
CA SER A 454 25.19 -30.58 -2.79
C SER A 454 26.53 -29.96 -3.19
N ARG A 455 26.73 -29.80 -4.49
CA ARG A 455 27.89 -29.12 -5.11
C ARG A 455 27.55 -27.71 -5.60
N ASN A 456 26.32 -27.25 -5.36
CA ASN A 456 25.87 -25.96 -5.82
C ASN A 456 26.32 -24.86 -4.86
N ARG A 457 26.68 -23.69 -5.41
CA ARG A 457 26.99 -22.50 -4.60
C ARG A 457 25.75 -22.00 -3.87
N ILE A 458 24.59 -22.06 -4.52
CA ILE A 458 23.31 -21.60 -4.01
C ILE A 458 22.35 -22.79 -3.96
N THR A 459 21.73 -23.01 -2.81
CA THR A 459 20.70 -24.03 -2.59
C THR A 459 19.57 -23.45 -1.76
N ALA A 460 18.41 -24.13 -1.74
CA ALA A 460 17.30 -23.73 -0.91
C ALA A 460 16.78 -24.83 0.03
N LEU A 461 16.26 -24.39 1.17
CA LEU A 461 15.42 -25.17 2.08
C LEU A 461 14.03 -24.53 2.14
N GLN A 462 13.10 -25.10 1.38
CA GLN A 462 11.69 -24.71 1.38
C GLN A 462 10.95 -25.51 2.45
N GLY A 463 10.28 -24.85 3.38
CA GLY A 463 9.43 -25.58 4.33
C GLY A 463 8.40 -24.72 5.01
N TYR A 464 7.25 -25.32 5.28
CA TYR A 464 6.13 -24.64 5.92
C TYR A 464 6.49 -24.10 7.32
N ALA A 465 5.73 -23.11 7.79
CA ALA A 465 5.84 -22.64 9.16
C ALA A 465 5.69 -23.82 10.15
N GLY A 466 6.71 -24.02 11.00
CA GLY A 466 6.67 -25.04 12.05
C GLY A 466 7.18 -26.44 11.67
N THR A 467 7.93 -26.60 10.57
CA THR A 467 8.57 -27.86 10.15
C THR A 467 9.94 -28.13 10.80
N ALA A 468 10.31 -27.33 11.80
CA ALA A 468 11.58 -27.40 12.55
C ALA A 468 12.87 -27.26 11.69
N LYS A 469 12.81 -26.48 10.59
CA LYS A 469 13.97 -26.15 9.72
C LYS A 469 15.25 -25.83 10.48
N THR A 470 15.15 -24.89 11.43
CA THR A 470 16.30 -24.33 12.14
C THR A 470 16.94 -25.31 13.11
N THR A 471 16.14 -25.95 13.97
CA THR A 471 16.63 -26.82 15.05
C THR A 471 17.03 -28.21 14.59
N THR A 472 16.69 -28.62 13.36
CA THR A 472 17.03 -29.93 12.80
C THR A 472 18.06 -29.81 11.68
N VAL A 473 17.58 -29.44 10.48
CA VAL A 473 18.35 -29.42 9.23
C VAL A 473 19.49 -28.41 9.30
N LEU A 474 19.20 -27.15 9.64
CA LEU A 474 20.21 -26.08 9.61
C LEU A 474 21.25 -26.21 10.72
N ALA A 475 20.84 -26.53 11.96
CA ALA A 475 21.76 -26.74 13.07
C ALA A 475 22.76 -27.87 12.78
N THR A 476 22.27 -28.98 12.20
CA THR A 476 23.14 -30.10 11.81
C THR A 476 24.05 -29.70 10.65
N PHE A 477 23.52 -29.06 9.61
CA PHE A 477 24.34 -28.57 8.51
C PHE A 477 25.45 -27.62 9.00
N ALA A 478 25.11 -26.63 9.83
CA ALA A 478 26.07 -25.67 10.39
C ALA A 478 27.17 -26.38 11.18
N ARG A 479 26.82 -27.31 12.06
CA ARG A 479 27.78 -28.11 12.84
C ARG A 479 28.75 -28.89 11.95
N GLU A 480 28.26 -29.57 10.92
CA GLU A 480 29.12 -30.35 10.01
C GLU A 480 30.03 -29.47 9.15
N VAL A 481 29.57 -28.26 8.79
CA VAL A 481 30.37 -27.27 8.05
C VAL A 481 31.47 -26.66 8.93
N GLU A 482 31.14 -26.29 10.16
CA GLU A 482 32.11 -25.76 11.12
C GLU A 482 33.16 -26.80 11.52
N ALA A 483 32.78 -28.08 11.60
CA ALA A 483 33.72 -29.18 11.82
C ALA A 483 34.80 -29.30 10.72
N GLN A 484 34.59 -28.68 9.56
CA GLN A 484 35.56 -28.60 8.46
C GLN A 484 36.34 -27.28 8.44
N GLY A 485 36.19 -26.44 9.47
CA GLY A 485 36.85 -25.14 9.56
C GLY A 485 36.26 -24.07 8.63
N ILE A 486 35.05 -24.29 8.11
CA ILE A 486 34.34 -23.33 7.27
C ILE A 486 33.44 -22.46 8.18
N PRO A 487 33.67 -21.14 8.28
CA PRO A 487 32.85 -20.28 9.12
C PRO A 487 31.41 -20.19 8.59
N VAL A 488 30.45 -20.33 9.50
CA VAL A 488 29.02 -20.17 9.22
C VAL A 488 28.55 -18.77 9.65
N VAL A 489 27.76 -18.12 8.80
CA VAL A 489 27.10 -16.84 9.10
C VAL A 489 25.59 -17.00 8.93
N ALA A 490 24.86 -16.74 10.00
CA ALA A 490 23.41 -16.67 10.05
C ALA A 490 22.93 -15.28 9.58
N LEU A 491 22.13 -15.25 8.52
CA LEU A 491 21.58 -14.04 7.94
C LEU A 491 20.06 -14.07 7.95
N ALA A 492 19.44 -12.92 8.17
CA ALA A 492 18.00 -12.76 7.97
C ALA A 492 17.64 -11.31 7.58
N PRO A 493 16.44 -11.05 7.02
CA PRO A 493 15.97 -9.69 6.73
C PRO A 493 15.86 -8.80 7.98
N THR A 494 15.48 -9.38 9.12
CA THR A 494 15.27 -8.64 10.38
C THR A 494 16.32 -9.02 11.43
N ALA A 495 16.68 -8.08 12.30
CA ALA A 495 17.68 -8.31 13.34
C ALA A 495 17.21 -9.39 14.34
N SER A 496 15.92 -9.40 14.70
CA SER A 496 15.34 -10.41 15.57
C SER A 496 15.44 -11.82 14.99
N ALA A 497 15.13 -11.99 13.69
CA ALA A 497 15.24 -13.30 13.04
C ALA A 497 16.70 -13.76 12.93
N ALA A 498 17.62 -12.84 12.59
CA ALA A 498 19.04 -13.15 12.48
C ALA A 498 19.62 -13.64 13.82
N MET A 499 19.27 -12.97 14.94
CA MET A 499 19.71 -13.39 16.26
C MET A 499 19.17 -14.76 16.66
N VAL A 500 17.87 -15.01 16.48
CA VAL A 500 17.26 -16.32 16.79
C VAL A 500 17.92 -17.42 15.97
N LEU A 501 18.19 -17.17 14.69
CA LEU A 501 18.94 -18.09 13.84
C LEU A 501 20.36 -18.31 14.35
N GLY A 502 21.11 -17.24 14.64
CA GLY A 502 22.48 -17.33 15.15
C GLY A 502 22.58 -18.10 16.47
N GLU A 503 21.70 -17.81 17.44
CA GLU A 503 21.63 -18.52 18.72
C GLU A 503 21.34 -20.01 18.51
N ALA A 504 20.42 -20.36 17.61
CA ALA A 504 20.08 -21.75 17.32
C ALA A 504 21.19 -22.52 16.58
N LEU A 505 22.00 -21.82 15.79
CA LEU A 505 23.11 -22.43 15.03
C LEU A 505 24.44 -22.39 15.78
N GLY A 506 24.56 -21.65 16.88
CA GLY A 506 25.85 -21.36 17.51
C GLY A 506 26.76 -20.48 16.65
N ALA A 507 26.19 -19.81 15.64
CA ALA A 507 26.92 -19.09 14.60
C ALA A 507 26.77 -17.57 14.75
N ARG A 508 27.72 -16.83 14.17
CA ARG A 508 27.62 -15.38 14.05
C ARG A 508 26.37 -15.01 13.26
N SER A 509 25.64 -13.98 13.72
CA SER A 509 24.45 -13.48 13.02
C SER A 509 24.53 -12.02 12.58
N ASP A 510 23.89 -11.72 11.45
CA ASP A 510 23.66 -10.34 11.01
C ASP A 510 22.41 -10.19 10.13
N THR A 511 21.95 -8.96 9.95
CA THR A 511 20.94 -8.68 8.92
C THR A 511 21.57 -8.73 7.53
N VAL A 512 20.81 -9.20 6.52
CA VAL A 512 21.27 -9.18 5.11
C VAL A 512 21.69 -7.77 4.70
N ALA A 513 20.89 -6.74 5.03
CA ALA A 513 21.19 -5.35 4.69
C ALA A 513 22.54 -4.89 5.27
N ARG A 514 22.87 -5.24 6.52
CA ARG A 514 24.17 -4.90 7.12
C ARG A 514 25.30 -5.69 6.48
N HIS A 515 25.10 -6.99 6.24
CA HIS A 515 26.11 -7.83 5.61
C HIS A 515 26.48 -7.29 4.22
N LEU A 516 25.51 -6.79 3.44
CA LEU A 516 25.74 -6.15 2.14
C LEU A 516 26.43 -4.77 2.22
N LEU A 517 26.30 -4.05 3.33
CA LEU A 517 26.89 -2.72 3.53
C LEU A 517 28.31 -2.76 4.10
N SER A 518 28.57 -3.71 4.99
CA SER A 518 29.85 -3.86 5.68
C SER A 518 30.18 -5.33 5.85
N PRO A 519 30.47 -6.03 4.73
CA PRO A 519 30.81 -7.44 4.80
C PRO A 519 32.15 -7.59 5.51
N GLU A 520 32.22 -8.49 6.48
CA GLU A 520 33.51 -8.94 6.97
C GLU A 520 34.13 -9.84 5.91
N ARG A 521 35.41 -9.60 5.63
CA ARG A 521 36.14 -10.37 4.63
C ARG A 521 36.70 -11.61 5.33
N PRO A 522 36.37 -12.84 4.88
CA PRO A 522 37.16 -13.99 5.28
C PRO A 522 38.61 -13.79 4.85
N SER A 523 39.54 -14.51 5.49
CA SER A 523 40.92 -14.56 5.02
C SER A 523 40.95 -14.95 3.54
N GLN A 524 41.82 -14.32 2.76
CA GLN A 524 41.82 -14.43 1.30
C GLN A 524 41.83 -15.90 0.84
N GLY A 525 40.80 -16.32 0.11
CA GLY A 525 40.65 -17.68 -0.40
C GLY A 525 39.96 -18.68 0.54
N GLN A 526 39.67 -18.32 1.80
CA GLN A 526 38.94 -19.20 2.71
C GLN A 526 37.45 -19.28 2.33
N PRO A 527 36.87 -20.49 2.19
CA PRO A 527 35.44 -20.64 1.94
C PRO A 527 34.61 -20.19 3.15
N ALA A 528 33.36 -19.79 2.92
CA ALA A 528 32.39 -19.48 3.96
C ALA A 528 31.02 -20.11 3.65
N ALA A 529 30.17 -20.24 4.66
CA ALA A 529 28.78 -20.68 4.47
C ALA A 529 27.81 -19.66 5.05
N TRP A 530 26.86 -19.18 4.25
CA TRP A 530 25.83 -18.24 4.64
C TRP A 530 24.47 -18.92 4.63
N ILE A 531 23.78 -18.88 5.76
CA ILE A 531 22.43 -19.42 5.90
C ILE A 531 21.49 -18.24 6.04
N VAL A 532 20.56 -18.10 5.11
CA VAL A 532 19.69 -16.94 5.00
C VAL A 532 18.26 -17.36 5.30
N ASP A 533 17.78 -17.09 6.52
CA ASP A 533 16.39 -17.41 6.91
C ASP A 533 15.41 -16.31 6.51
N GLU A 534 14.13 -16.69 6.42
CA GLU A 534 13.04 -15.84 5.92
C GLU A 534 13.32 -15.27 4.50
N ALA A 535 13.91 -16.08 3.62
CA ALA A 535 14.30 -15.71 2.26
C ALA A 535 13.13 -15.24 1.38
N SER A 536 11.87 -15.59 1.73
CA SER A 536 10.68 -15.10 1.01
C SER A 536 10.50 -13.59 1.14
N LEU A 537 11.09 -12.95 2.17
CA LEU A 537 11.02 -11.51 2.41
C LEU A 537 12.12 -10.73 1.69
N LEU A 538 13.11 -11.40 1.07
CA LEU A 538 14.20 -10.73 0.36
C LEU A 538 13.75 -10.23 -1.01
N SER A 539 14.18 -9.01 -1.35
CA SER A 539 13.93 -8.41 -2.66
C SER A 539 14.86 -8.98 -3.71
N ALA A 540 14.46 -8.92 -4.98
CA ALA A 540 15.32 -9.35 -6.09
C ALA A 540 16.67 -8.61 -6.08
N ARG A 541 16.65 -7.34 -5.72
CA ARG A 541 17.84 -6.48 -5.61
C ARG A 541 18.81 -6.96 -4.54
N ASP A 542 18.33 -7.18 -3.32
CA ASP A 542 19.20 -7.61 -2.22
C ASP A 542 19.71 -9.04 -2.42
N THR A 543 18.90 -9.94 -2.99
CA THR A 543 19.34 -11.28 -3.37
C THR A 543 20.42 -11.24 -4.45
N ALA A 544 20.26 -10.43 -5.50
CA ALA A 544 21.28 -10.29 -6.55
C ALA A 544 22.62 -9.76 -6.00
N ARG A 545 22.56 -8.80 -5.07
CA ARG A 545 23.76 -8.28 -4.39
C ARG A 545 24.40 -9.31 -3.46
N LEU A 546 23.59 -10.12 -2.77
CA LEU A 546 24.07 -11.20 -1.91
C LEU A 546 24.80 -12.27 -2.72
N PHE A 547 24.25 -12.67 -3.87
CA PHE A 547 24.87 -13.66 -4.75
C PHE A 547 26.19 -13.15 -5.34
N ASP A 548 26.24 -11.90 -5.80
CA ASP A 548 27.46 -11.25 -6.27
C ASP A 548 28.56 -11.20 -5.20
N LEU A 549 28.18 -10.91 -3.95
CA LEU A 549 29.09 -10.94 -2.81
C LEU A 549 29.54 -12.38 -2.48
N ALA A 550 28.63 -13.36 -2.56
CA ALA A 550 28.93 -14.76 -2.28
C ALA A 550 29.95 -15.33 -3.26
N GLU A 551 29.82 -15.00 -4.55
CA GLU A 551 30.79 -15.38 -5.58
C GLU A 551 32.18 -14.80 -5.25
N LYS A 552 32.25 -13.50 -4.96
CA LYS A 552 33.51 -12.79 -4.62
C LYS A 552 34.20 -13.32 -3.37
N GLN A 553 33.44 -13.84 -2.41
CA GLN A 553 33.97 -14.35 -1.14
C GLN A 553 34.08 -15.88 -1.10
N ASN A 554 33.86 -16.54 -2.23
CA ASN A 554 33.76 -17.99 -2.30
C ASN A 554 32.81 -18.61 -1.24
N ALA A 555 31.69 -17.94 -0.99
CA ALA A 555 30.71 -18.39 -0.02
C ALA A 555 29.67 -19.32 -0.67
N ARG A 556 29.28 -20.35 0.07
CA ARG A 556 28.08 -21.17 -0.18
C ARG A 556 26.88 -20.50 0.49
N VAL A 557 25.75 -20.42 -0.19
CA VAL A 557 24.52 -19.79 0.30
C VAL A 557 23.38 -20.81 0.37
N ILE A 558 22.73 -20.88 1.53
CA ILE A 558 21.48 -21.62 1.72
C ILE A 558 20.37 -20.60 1.95
N LEU A 559 19.42 -20.52 1.01
CA LEU A 559 18.20 -19.74 1.17
C LEU A 559 17.14 -20.58 1.88
N VAL A 560 16.68 -20.13 3.05
CA VAL A 560 15.67 -20.83 3.85
C VAL A 560 14.42 -19.99 3.90
N GLY A 561 13.27 -20.59 3.62
CA GLY A 561 12.04 -19.81 3.59
C GLY A 561 10.79 -20.64 3.36
N ASP A 562 9.73 -19.94 3.01
CA ASP A 562 8.44 -20.52 2.67
C ASP A 562 7.73 -19.65 1.62
N VAL A 563 7.60 -20.15 0.38
CA VAL A 563 6.91 -19.42 -0.70
C VAL A 563 5.42 -19.16 -0.43
N LYS A 564 4.81 -19.86 0.54
CA LYS A 564 3.41 -19.66 0.97
C LYS A 564 3.25 -18.51 1.96
N GLN A 565 4.32 -18.04 2.60
CA GLN A 565 4.29 -16.86 3.47
C GLN A 565 4.40 -15.57 2.66
N LEU A 566 4.29 -14.43 3.35
CA LEU A 566 4.36 -13.11 2.73
C LEU A 566 5.69 -12.95 1.96
N GLY A 567 5.61 -12.26 0.83
CA GLY A 567 6.75 -11.93 -0.02
C GLY A 567 7.47 -10.65 0.43
N SER A 568 8.48 -10.24 -0.32
CA SER A 568 9.18 -8.98 -0.05
C SER A 568 8.26 -7.75 -0.18
N VAL A 569 8.59 -6.70 0.58
CA VAL A 569 7.96 -5.37 0.45
C VAL A 569 8.59 -4.58 -0.70
N GLU A 570 9.86 -4.84 -1.00
CA GLU A 570 10.49 -4.35 -2.23
C GLU A 570 10.19 -5.31 -3.39
N ALA A 571 10.46 -4.85 -4.62
CA ALA A 571 10.15 -5.60 -5.83
C ALA A 571 10.85 -6.98 -5.90
N GLY A 572 10.10 -7.94 -6.44
CA GLY A 572 10.57 -9.28 -6.80
C GLY A 572 10.18 -10.36 -5.79
N ALA A 573 10.07 -11.57 -6.31
CA ALA A 573 9.79 -12.78 -5.54
C ALA A 573 10.98 -13.76 -5.64
N ALA A 574 12.19 -13.28 -5.35
CA ALA A 574 13.45 -13.97 -5.67
C ALA A 574 13.47 -15.45 -5.24
N PHE A 575 13.06 -15.74 -4.01
CA PHE A 575 13.03 -17.12 -3.50
C PHE A 575 12.10 -18.04 -4.29
N ALA A 576 10.90 -17.57 -4.66
CA ALA A 576 9.97 -18.34 -5.49
C ALA A 576 10.43 -18.43 -6.94
N GLN A 577 11.00 -17.34 -7.48
CA GLN A 577 11.51 -17.27 -8.85
C GLN A 577 12.68 -18.23 -9.08
N LEU A 578 13.64 -18.27 -8.17
CA LEU A 578 14.78 -19.19 -8.22
C LEU A 578 14.35 -20.65 -8.15
N GLN A 579 13.41 -20.99 -7.26
CA GLN A 579 12.83 -22.34 -7.19
C GLN A 579 12.12 -22.71 -8.50
N GLY A 580 11.35 -21.78 -9.07
CA GLY A 580 10.68 -21.96 -10.38
C GLY A 580 11.67 -22.15 -11.54
N ALA A 581 12.87 -21.55 -11.45
CA ALA A 581 13.96 -21.71 -12.41
C ALA A 581 14.82 -22.97 -12.22
N GLY A 582 14.41 -23.87 -11.31
CA GLY A 582 15.07 -25.16 -11.09
C GLY A 582 16.25 -25.13 -10.12
N MET A 583 16.37 -24.11 -9.28
CA MET A 583 17.35 -24.10 -8.17
C MET A 583 17.16 -25.34 -7.29
N GLU A 584 18.27 -26.01 -6.93
CA GLU A 584 18.22 -27.17 -6.05
C GLU A 584 17.58 -26.81 -4.71
N THR A 585 16.47 -27.48 -4.39
CA THR A 585 15.62 -27.14 -3.24
C THR A 585 15.24 -28.39 -2.46
N ALA A 586 15.70 -28.47 -1.22
CA ALA A 586 15.21 -29.43 -0.24
C ALA A 586 13.85 -28.96 0.32
N LYS A 587 12.92 -29.89 0.54
CA LYS A 587 11.53 -29.58 0.94
C LYS A 587 11.17 -30.23 2.28
N LEU A 588 10.54 -29.47 3.18
CA LEU A 588 9.93 -29.97 4.42
C LEU A 588 8.43 -29.68 4.42
N GLY A 589 7.60 -30.73 4.35
CA GLY A 589 6.14 -30.61 4.31
C GLY A 589 5.45 -30.87 5.65
N GLU A 590 6.07 -31.64 6.55
CA GLU A 590 5.41 -32.04 7.79
C GLU A 590 5.55 -31.00 8.92
N ILE A 591 4.41 -30.47 9.35
CA ILE A 591 4.31 -29.49 10.44
C ILE A 591 4.30 -30.20 11.79
N VAL A 592 5.18 -29.75 12.70
CA VAL A 592 5.37 -30.32 14.06
C VAL A 592 5.15 -29.30 15.18
N ARG A 593 4.71 -28.07 14.84
CA ARG A 593 4.55 -26.96 15.81
C ARG A 593 3.27 -27.05 16.64
N GLN A 594 2.15 -27.39 16.00
CA GLN A 594 0.84 -27.35 16.64
C GLN A 594 0.67 -28.53 17.60
N THR A 595 0.12 -28.27 18.79
CA THR A 595 -0.07 -29.27 19.85
C THR A 595 -1.40 -30.01 19.75
N ASN A 596 -2.34 -29.52 18.93
CA ASN A 596 -3.61 -30.18 18.67
C ASN A 596 -3.89 -30.31 17.17
N MET A 597 -4.65 -31.36 16.82
CA MET A 597 -4.95 -31.71 15.43
C MET A 597 -5.80 -30.66 14.73
N ALA A 598 -6.77 -30.05 15.41
CA ALA A 598 -7.69 -29.10 14.79
C ALA A 598 -6.97 -27.81 14.33
N THR A 599 -6.03 -27.29 15.12
CA THR A 599 -5.17 -26.16 14.71
C THR A 599 -4.21 -26.57 13.61
N LYS A 600 -3.64 -27.79 13.66
CA LYS A 600 -2.79 -28.31 12.57
C LYS A 600 -3.57 -28.40 11.25
N ASP A 601 -4.78 -28.94 11.27
CA ASP A 601 -5.69 -29.01 10.11
C ASP A 601 -6.01 -27.61 9.58
N ALA A 602 -6.26 -26.64 10.46
CA ALA A 602 -6.54 -25.26 10.05
C ALA A 602 -5.35 -24.64 9.32
N VAL A 603 -4.12 -24.88 9.81
CA VAL A 603 -2.89 -24.42 9.17
C VAL A 603 -2.69 -25.10 7.81
N LEU A 604 -2.85 -26.42 7.73
CA LEU A 604 -2.73 -27.17 6.47
C LEU A 604 -3.75 -26.69 5.42
N ALA A 605 -5.01 -26.52 5.80
CA ALA A 605 -6.03 -25.98 4.91
C ALA A 605 -5.71 -24.56 4.43
N SER A 606 -5.11 -23.71 5.29
CA SER A 606 -4.68 -22.37 4.87
C SER A 606 -3.51 -22.39 3.87
N ILE A 607 -2.63 -23.39 3.92
CA ILE A 607 -1.54 -23.59 2.94
C ILE A 607 -2.10 -23.97 1.56
N GLU A 608 -3.19 -24.75 1.55
CA GLU A 608 -3.95 -25.13 0.36
C GLU A 608 -4.78 -23.96 -0.21
N GLY A 609 -4.94 -22.87 0.53
CA GLY A 609 -5.82 -21.76 0.17
C GLY A 609 -7.31 -22.03 0.43
N ASP A 610 -7.64 -23.12 1.13
CA ASP A 610 -9.01 -23.52 1.47
C ASP A 610 -9.45 -22.86 2.78
N ALA A 611 -9.85 -21.59 2.69
CA ALA A 611 -10.32 -20.82 3.83
C ALA A 611 -11.53 -21.47 4.52
N ARG A 612 -12.40 -22.15 3.77
CA ARG A 612 -13.58 -22.81 4.32
C ARG A 612 -13.19 -23.95 5.25
N LYS A 613 -12.30 -24.84 4.78
CA LYS A 613 -11.76 -25.92 5.62
C LYS A 613 -10.98 -25.38 6.81
N ALA A 614 -10.19 -24.32 6.61
CA ALA A 614 -9.42 -23.73 7.70
C ALA A 614 -10.33 -23.24 8.83
N LEU A 615 -11.39 -22.49 8.49
CA LEU A 615 -12.35 -21.99 9.47
C LEU A 615 -13.14 -23.13 10.13
N ALA A 616 -13.52 -24.17 9.38
CA ALA A 616 -14.19 -25.33 9.95
C ALA A 616 -13.29 -26.09 10.95
N ALA A 617 -12.00 -26.22 10.67
CA ALA A 617 -11.05 -26.85 11.58
C ALA A 617 -10.88 -26.03 12.88
N LEU A 618 -10.91 -24.70 12.81
CA LEU A 618 -10.93 -23.86 14.01
C LEU A 618 -12.16 -24.12 14.88
N ASP A 619 -13.36 -24.21 14.29
CA ASP A 619 -14.60 -24.52 15.04
C ASP A 619 -14.57 -25.90 15.72
N ARG A 620 -13.85 -26.88 15.15
CA ARG A 620 -13.68 -28.23 15.74
C ARG A 620 -12.73 -28.29 16.93
N GLY A 621 -12.26 -27.16 17.44
CA GLY A 621 -11.39 -27.08 18.61
C GLY A 621 -10.00 -26.48 18.36
N GLY A 622 -9.72 -26.01 17.14
CA GLY A 622 -8.50 -25.27 16.85
C GLY A 622 -8.57 -23.80 17.27
N GLY A 623 -9.75 -23.31 17.66
CA GLY A 623 -9.96 -21.90 17.86
C GLY A 623 -11.41 -21.47 18.00
N LYS A 624 -11.65 -20.18 17.72
CA LYS A 624 -12.99 -19.58 17.65
C LYS A 624 -13.05 -18.54 16.54
N ILE A 625 -14.23 -18.37 15.95
CA ILE A 625 -14.53 -17.31 14.99
C ILE A 625 -15.62 -16.43 15.62
N ILE A 626 -15.37 -15.12 15.67
CA ILE A 626 -16.24 -14.13 16.30
C ILE A 626 -16.64 -13.12 15.22
N GLU A 627 -17.95 -13.01 14.98
CA GLU A 627 -18.51 -12.14 13.95
C GLU A 627 -19.14 -10.89 14.57
N ASN A 628 -18.62 -9.71 14.21
CA ASN A 628 -19.29 -8.44 14.48
C ASN A 628 -19.15 -7.53 13.26
N ALA A 629 -20.27 -7.03 12.74
CA ALA A 629 -20.29 -6.23 11.51
C ALA A 629 -19.43 -4.96 11.60
N ASP A 630 -19.46 -4.30 12.76
CA ASP A 630 -18.79 -3.01 12.99
C ASP A 630 -17.37 -3.19 13.49
N ARG A 631 -16.44 -2.37 12.95
CA ARG A 631 -15.01 -2.43 13.27
C ARG A 631 -14.73 -2.11 14.73
N SER A 632 -15.38 -1.08 15.26
CA SER A 632 -15.24 -0.65 16.66
C SER A 632 -15.64 -1.76 17.63
N THR A 633 -16.76 -2.45 17.39
CA THR A 633 -17.20 -3.58 18.22
C THR A 633 -16.22 -4.74 18.17
N ARG A 634 -15.64 -5.06 16.99
CA ARG A 634 -14.59 -6.08 16.90
C ARG A 634 -13.35 -5.70 17.70
N PHE A 635 -12.92 -4.45 17.61
CA PHE A 635 -11.74 -3.97 18.33
C PHE A 635 -11.97 -4.01 19.85
N ALA A 636 -13.13 -3.54 20.31
CA ALA A 636 -13.53 -3.66 21.71
C ALA A 636 -13.54 -5.12 22.19
N ALA A 637 -14.08 -6.05 21.39
CA ALA A 637 -14.11 -7.47 21.73
C ALA A 637 -12.69 -8.06 21.88
N ILE A 638 -11.77 -7.72 20.98
CA ILE A 638 -10.35 -8.13 21.08
C ILE A 638 -9.72 -7.53 22.33
N ALA A 639 -9.90 -6.23 22.56
CA ALA A 639 -9.33 -5.51 23.68
C ALA A 639 -9.79 -6.07 25.03
N GLU A 640 -11.10 -6.31 25.18
CA GLU A 640 -11.67 -6.94 26.37
C GLU A 640 -11.18 -8.37 26.58
N GLN A 641 -11.13 -9.18 25.51
CA GLN A 641 -10.66 -10.56 25.61
C GLN A 641 -9.18 -10.61 26.01
N TYR A 642 -8.34 -9.72 25.45
CA TYR A 642 -6.94 -9.62 25.80
C TYR A 642 -6.73 -9.08 27.23
N ALA A 643 -7.51 -8.09 27.66
CA ALA A 643 -7.39 -7.49 28.99
C ALA A 643 -7.81 -8.45 30.12
N LYS A 644 -8.75 -9.38 29.86
CA LYS A 644 -9.17 -10.45 30.79
C LYS A 644 -8.07 -11.48 31.05
N LEU A 645 -7.07 -11.59 30.18
CA LEU A 645 -5.95 -12.50 30.37
C LEU A 645 -5.02 -12.00 31.48
N ASP A 646 -4.51 -12.92 32.28
CA ASP A 646 -3.46 -12.63 33.23
C ASP A 646 -2.13 -12.28 32.52
N LYS A 647 -1.16 -11.77 33.28
CA LYS A 647 0.12 -11.32 32.73
C LYS A 647 0.86 -12.43 31.97
N ALA A 648 0.86 -13.65 32.49
CA ALA A 648 1.54 -14.79 31.89
C ALA A 648 0.88 -15.23 30.57
N SER A 649 -0.45 -15.23 30.50
CA SER A 649 -1.20 -15.60 29.30
C SER A 649 -1.12 -14.51 28.22
N ARG A 650 -1.11 -13.22 28.61
CA ARG A 650 -0.84 -12.11 27.67
C ARG A 650 0.53 -12.25 27.01
N ALA A 651 1.57 -12.60 27.78
CA ALA A 651 2.91 -12.81 27.23
C ALA A 651 2.99 -13.94 26.19
N ARG A 652 2.05 -14.90 26.24
CA ARG A 652 1.94 -16.05 25.32
C ARG A 652 0.89 -15.86 24.23
N THR A 653 0.27 -14.67 24.17
CA THR A 653 -0.78 -14.33 23.20
C THR A 653 -0.28 -13.27 22.22
N LEU A 654 -0.45 -13.53 20.93
CA LEU A 654 -0.14 -12.57 19.87
C LEU A 654 -1.42 -11.98 19.29
N VAL A 655 -1.50 -10.65 19.21
CA VAL A 655 -2.61 -9.95 18.54
C VAL A 655 -2.13 -9.41 17.20
N ILE A 656 -2.84 -9.77 16.13
CA ILE A 656 -2.51 -9.42 14.75
C ILE A 656 -3.60 -8.51 14.17
N GLU A 657 -3.18 -7.33 13.72
CA GLU A 657 -3.98 -6.40 12.94
C GLU A 657 -3.23 -6.04 11.65
N PRO A 658 -3.76 -6.38 10.46
CA PRO A 658 -3.02 -6.20 9.21
C PRO A 658 -2.62 -4.75 8.89
N SER A 659 -3.42 -3.75 9.29
CA SER A 659 -3.16 -2.34 8.99
C SER A 659 -2.31 -1.65 10.06
N ARG A 660 -1.49 -0.65 9.68
CA ARG A 660 -0.73 0.15 10.65
C ARG A 660 -1.63 1.07 11.48
N GLU A 661 -2.60 1.72 10.82
CA GLU A 661 -3.63 2.55 11.47
C GLU A 661 -4.43 1.72 12.46
N GLY A 662 -5.00 0.58 12.02
CA GLY A 662 -5.76 -0.30 12.91
C GLY A 662 -4.93 -0.88 14.05
N ARG A 663 -3.63 -1.14 13.84
CA ARG A 663 -2.73 -1.56 14.92
C ARG A 663 -2.69 -0.50 16.02
N ASP A 664 -2.59 0.77 15.65
CA ASP A 664 -2.47 1.88 16.59
C ASP A 664 -3.79 2.13 17.32
N THR A 665 -4.92 2.12 16.61
CA THR A 665 -6.27 2.20 17.21
C THR A 665 -6.54 1.03 18.15
N LEU A 666 -6.32 -0.21 17.72
CA LEU A 666 -6.55 -1.40 18.55
C LEU A 666 -5.59 -1.45 19.75
N THR A 667 -4.38 -0.90 19.59
CA THR A 667 -3.45 -0.73 20.71
C THR A 667 -4.02 0.24 21.74
N ALA A 668 -4.61 1.37 21.33
CA ALA A 668 -5.26 2.30 22.23
C ALA A 668 -6.43 1.63 22.98
N ASP A 669 -7.27 0.85 22.28
CA ASP A 669 -8.38 0.11 22.89
C ASP A 669 -7.91 -0.92 23.91
N ILE A 670 -6.86 -1.69 23.58
CA ILE A 670 -6.24 -2.63 24.51
C ILE A 670 -5.71 -1.89 25.74
N ARG A 671 -5.00 -0.77 25.57
CA ARG A 671 -4.47 0.01 26.71
C ARG A 671 -5.60 0.57 27.58
N ALA A 672 -6.68 1.06 26.99
CA ALA A 672 -7.84 1.53 27.73
C ALA A 672 -8.48 0.40 28.56
N ALA A 673 -8.66 -0.77 27.96
CA ALA A 673 -9.17 -1.96 28.66
C ALA A 673 -8.22 -2.43 29.79
N LEU A 674 -6.91 -2.40 29.57
CA LEU A 674 -5.91 -2.76 30.58
C LEU A 674 -5.87 -1.75 31.73
N ALA A 675 -6.00 -0.46 31.46
CA ALA A 675 -6.11 0.57 32.50
C ALA A 675 -7.38 0.35 33.35
N LYS A 676 -8.52 0.05 32.72
CA LYS A 676 -9.78 -0.26 33.43
C LYS A 676 -9.65 -1.52 34.30
N SER A 677 -8.90 -2.52 33.85
CA SER A 677 -8.62 -3.74 34.63
C SER A 677 -7.61 -3.56 35.76
N GLY A 678 -6.95 -2.40 35.86
CA GLY A 678 -5.86 -2.15 36.81
C GLY A 678 -4.51 -2.76 36.41
N ALA A 679 -4.40 -3.34 35.21
CA ALA A 679 -3.15 -3.89 34.69
C ALA A 679 -2.16 -2.80 34.23
N LEU A 680 -2.65 -1.61 33.86
CA LEU A 680 -1.85 -0.40 33.69
C LEU A 680 -2.14 0.58 34.81
N THR A 681 -1.09 1.06 35.47
CA THR A 681 -1.21 1.89 36.68
C THR A 681 -0.34 3.14 36.57
N GLY A 682 -0.53 4.05 37.53
CA GLY A 682 0.23 5.29 37.61
C GLY A 682 -0.23 6.38 36.62
N PRO A 683 0.44 7.55 36.66
CA PRO A 683 0.15 8.66 35.78
C PRO A 683 0.51 8.33 34.32
N VAL A 684 -0.23 8.91 33.38
CA VAL A 684 0.15 8.90 31.96
C VAL A 684 1.29 9.90 31.77
N VAL A 685 2.36 9.49 31.10
CA VAL A 685 3.42 10.40 30.64
C VAL A 685 3.49 10.36 29.12
N THR A 686 3.44 11.55 28.52
CA THR A 686 3.55 11.71 27.08
C THR A 686 5.00 12.00 26.67
N MET A 687 5.46 11.33 25.63
CA MET A 687 6.75 11.54 24.99
C MET A 687 6.60 11.57 23.46
N GLN A 688 7.65 12.02 22.76
CA GLN A 688 7.72 11.86 21.32
C GLN A 688 8.32 10.49 20.97
N SER A 689 7.76 9.84 19.96
CA SER A 689 8.30 8.63 19.34
C SER A 689 8.64 8.90 17.88
N LEU A 690 9.67 8.23 17.38
CA LEU A 690 10.15 8.36 16.00
C LEU A 690 9.66 7.19 15.14
N ALA A 691 8.68 7.46 14.28
CA ALA A 691 8.16 6.51 13.28
C ALA A 691 8.93 6.63 11.96
N ASN A 692 9.50 5.54 11.47
CA ASN A 692 10.17 5.54 10.16
C ASN A 692 9.15 5.77 9.03
N LYS A 693 9.36 6.79 8.19
CA LYS A 693 8.49 7.10 7.04
C LYS A 693 8.58 6.04 5.93
N GLY A 694 9.67 5.27 5.88
CA GLY A 694 9.85 4.17 4.92
C GLY A 694 9.92 4.63 3.47
N LEU A 695 10.46 5.84 3.25
CA LEU A 695 10.60 6.46 1.93
C LEU A 695 11.36 5.53 0.97
N THR A 696 10.87 5.41 -0.26
CA THR A 696 11.62 4.83 -1.37
C THR A 696 12.83 5.68 -1.73
N ARG A 697 13.77 5.15 -2.52
CA ARG A 697 14.93 5.93 -3.01
C ARG A 697 14.52 7.10 -3.90
N ALA A 698 13.41 6.95 -4.63
CA ALA A 698 12.83 8.03 -5.42
C ALA A 698 12.24 9.13 -4.51
N GLU A 699 11.44 8.74 -3.50
CA GLU A 699 10.86 9.67 -2.52
C GLU A 699 11.92 10.38 -1.68
N ALA A 700 12.99 9.68 -1.27
CA ALA A 700 14.08 10.28 -0.50
C ALA A 700 14.84 11.40 -1.28
N ARG A 701 14.66 11.50 -2.60
CA ARG A 701 15.21 12.57 -3.45
C ARG A 701 14.20 13.67 -3.76
N ASP A 702 12.97 13.53 -3.29
CA ASP A 702 11.89 14.47 -3.49
C ASP A 702 11.66 15.29 -2.20
N PRO A 703 11.86 16.63 -2.23
CA PRO A 703 11.63 17.48 -1.07
C PRO A 703 10.20 17.38 -0.52
N MET A 704 9.21 17.04 -1.37
CA MET A 704 7.81 16.91 -0.95
C MET A 704 7.52 15.64 -0.14
N SER A 705 8.50 14.74 0.01
CA SER A 705 8.41 13.56 0.87
C SER A 705 8.73 13.84 2.35
N TYR A 706 9.13 15.07 2.67
CA TYR A 706 9.56 15.51 3.99
C TYR A 706 8.58 16.53 4.57
N ASP A 707 8.46 16.55 5.88
CA ASP A 707 7.66 17.52 6.62
C ASP A 707 8.56 18.28 7.61
N LYS A 708 8.21 19.54 7.93
CA LYS A 708 8.90 20.28 8.99
C LYS A 708 8.80 19.51 10.31
N GLY A 709 9.93 19.39 11.01
CA GLY A 709 10.05 18.62 12.25
C GLY A 709 10.43 17.15 12.07
N ASP A 710 10.43 16.62 10.84
CA ASP A 710 10.97 15.28 10.57
C ASP A 710 12.41 15.16 11.07
N VAL A 711 12.77 13.98 11.58
CA VAL A 711 14.13 13.67 12.01
C VAL A 711 14.84 12.85 10.95
N VAL A 712 15.98 13.32 10.48
CA VAL A 712 16.82 12.67 9.47
C VAL A 712 18.10 12.15 10.14
N ARG A 713 18.47 10.92 9.82
CA ARG A 713 19.74 10.31 10.23
C ARG A 713 20.46 9.72 9.03
N PHE A 714 21.75 10.01 8.89
CA PHE A 714 22.56 9.49 7.79
C PHE A 714 23.23 8.16 8.16
N THR A 715 23.34 7.25 7.19
CA THR A 715 23.94 5.91 7.38
C THR A 715 25.44 5.88 7.10
N ARG A 716 26.02 7.00 6.64
CA ARG A 716 27.46 7.21 6.41
C ARG A 716 27.85 8.65 6.74
N ASP A 717 29.14 8.88 6.95
CA ASP A 717 29.73 10.19 7.20
C ASP A 717 29.81 11.04 5.92
N TYR A 718 29.63 12.35 6.05
CA TYR A 718 29.91 13.37 5.05
C TYR A 718 30.68 14.51 5.70
N ALA A 719 31.97 14.27 5.95
CA ALA A 719 32.83 15.20 6.68
C ALA A 719 32.87 16.60 6.05
N ASP A 720 32.86 16.69 4.73
CA ASP A 720 32.86 17.96 3.97
C ASP A 720 31.55 18.76 4.12
N LYS A 721 30.48 18.12 4.63
CA LYS A 721 29.19 18.73 4.94
C LYS A 721 28.95 18.87 6.45
N GLY A 722 29.95 18.53 7.27
CA GLY A 722 29.84 18.46 8.72
C GLY A 722 28.90 17.36 9.22
N VAL A 723 28.51 16.39 8.39
CA VAL A 723 27.52 15.39 8.80
C VAL A 723 28.20 14.12 9.30
N ALA A 724 27.90 13.74 10.53
CA ALA A 724 28.35 12.48 11.12
C ALA A 724 27.30 11.37 10.95
N ARG A 725 27.79 10.16 10.71
CA ARG A 725 26.97 8.95 10.64
C ARG A 725 26.20 8.77 11.94
N GLY A 726 24.89 8.53 11.81
CA GLY A 726 24.03 8.20 12.92
C GLY A 726 23.61 9.40 13.77
N GLU A 727 24.17 10.59 13.59
CA GLU A 727 23.65 11.81 14.22
C GLU A 727 22.22 12.13 13.73
N ALA A 728 21.43 12.77 14.58
CA ALA A 728 20.05 13.16 14.29
C ALA A 728 19.97 14.64 13.93
N TYR A 729 19.23 14.94 12.87
CA TYR A 729 19.00 16.28 12.37
C TYR A 729 17.50 16.50 12.19
N ARG A 730 16.98 17.67 12.56
CA ARG A 730 15.58 18.06 12.39
C ARG A 730 15.42 18.87 11.11
N VAL A 731 14.34 18.62 10.37
CA VAL A 731 13.94 19.43 9.20
C VAL A 731 13.38 20.76 9.68
N GLU A 732 14.06 21.87 9.37
CA GLU A 732 13.63 23.22 9.75
C GLU A 732 12.84 23.91 8.64
N SER A 733 13.31 23.79 7.39
CA SER A 733 12.65 24.33 6.21
C SER A 733 12.92 23.47 4.98
N ILE A 734 12.02 23.55 4.01
CA ILE A 734 12.05 22.80 2.76
C ILE A 734 11.94 23.81 1.61
N ASP A 735 12.86 23.73 0.65
CA ASP A 735 12.85 24.51 -0.59
C ASP A 735 12.62 23.55 -1.78
N PRO A 736 11.35 23.39 -2.23
CA PRO A 736 11.04 22.50 -3.34
C PRO A 736 11.67 22.92 -4.67
N ALA A 737 11.87 24.23 -4.89
CA ALA A 737 12.44 24.76 -6.13
C ALA A 737 13.92 24.37 -6.29
N LYS A 738 14.66 24.36 -5.18
CA LYS A 738 16.07 23.95 -5.16
C LYS A 738 16.30 22.47 -4.85
N ALA A 739 15.23 21.71 -4.58
CA ALA A 739 15.31 20.37 -4.02
C ALA A 739 16.26 20.30 -2.81
N ALA A 740 16.10 21.27 -1.90
CA ALA A 740 16.96 21.48 -0.74
C ALA A 740 16.16 21.45 0.57
N ILE A 741 16.79 20.96 1.63
CA ILE A 741 16.23 20.94 2.97
C ILE A 741 17.25 21.53 3.94
N THR A 742 16.84 22.50 4.75
CA THR A 742 17.66 22.96 5.87
C THR A 742 17.45 22.02 7.05
N LEU A 743 18.52 21.32 7.42
CA LEU A 743 18.59 20.43 8.56
C LEU A 743 19.27 21.12 9.73
N LYS A 744 18.85 20.82 10.95
CA LYS A 744 19.44 21.35 12.19
C LYS A 744 19.73 20.23 13.19
N SER A 745 20.97 20.07 13.63
CA SER A 745 21.34 19.12 14.69
C SER A 745 20.96 19.65 16.08
N ASP A 746 21.01 18.78 17.08
CA ASP A 746 20.67 19.13 18.47
C ASP A 746 21.63 20.17 19.08
N ASP A 747 22.88 20.26 18.59
CA ASP A 747 23.86 21.31 18.95
C ASP A 747 23.64 22.66 18.24
N GLY A 748 22.59 22.75 17.41
CA GLY A 748 22.17 23.97 16.72
C GLY A 748 22.82 24.21 15.35
N ARG A 749 23.73 23.34 14.90
CA ARG A 749 24.39 23.46 13.60
C ARG A 749 23.42 23.20 12.44
N GLU A 750 23.47 24.06 11.44
CA GLU A 750 22.64 23.96 10.24
C GLU A 750 23.38 23.28 9.09
N VAL A 751 22.65 22.48 8.31
CA VAL A 751 23.14 21.75 7.14
C VAL A 751 22.19 21.98 5.97
N ASP A 752 22.69 22.58 4.89
CA ASP A 752 21.97 22.68 3.60
C ASP A 752 22.04 21.34 2.86
N TRP A 753 20.97 20.56 2.97
CA TRP A 753 20.90 19.23 2.37
C TRP A 753 20.28 19.27 0.98
N ARG A 754 21.14 19.23 -0.04
CA ARG A 754 20.78 19.14 -1.46
C ARG A 754 20.48 17.69 -1.85
N LEU A 755 19.20 17.31 -1.82
CA LEU A 755 18.70 15.93 -1.97
C LEU A 755 19.20 15.23 -3.25
N ARG A 756 19.33 15.97 -4.35
CA ARG A 756 19.79 15.43 -5.64
C ARG A 756 21.31 15.29 -5.75
N GLN A 757 22.06 15.92 -4.86
CA GLN A 757 23.52 15.95 -4.91
C GLN A 757 24.15 14.93 -3.96
N TRP A 758 23.59 14.77 -2.76
CA TRP A 758 24.17 13.88 -1.74
C TRP A 758 23.15 13.42 -0.70
N GLY A 759 23.51 12.42 0.12
CA GLY A 759 22.74 12.08 1.33
C GLY A 759 21.50 11.21 1.12
N ALA A 760 20.63 11.54 0.15
CA ALA A 760 19.26 11.00 0.00
C ALA A 760 19.17 9.47 0.00
N GLY A 761 20.01 8.78 -0.76
CA GLY A 761 20.00 7.31 -0.83
C GLY A 761 20.62 6.60 0.38
N SER A 762 21.19 7.36 1.33
CA SER A 762 21.91 6.86 2.51
C SER A 762 21.40 7.54 3.78
N SER A 763 20.11 7.85 3.84
CA SER A 763 19.47 8.45 5.01
C SER A 763 18.21 7.69 5.42
N GLN A 764 17.80 7.88 6.66
CA GLN A 764 16.55 7.41 7.21
C GLN A 764 15.80 8.62 7.76
N THR A 765 14.51 8.70 7.44
CA THR A 765 13.64 9.80 7.86
C THR A 765 12.54 9.28 8.77
N PHE A 766 12.34 9.99 9.87
CA PHE A 766 11.39 9.64 10.91
C PHE A 766 10.41 10.79 11.14
N ALA A 767 9.12 10.48 11.11
CA ALA A 767 8.08 11.38 11.59
C ALA A 767 8.00 11.32 13.12
N GLN A 768 7.76 12.46 13.74
CA GLN A 768 7.48 12.53 15.17
C GLN A 768 6.00 12.22 15.42
N GLN A 769 5.75 11.41 16.45
CA GLN A 769 4.41 11.02 16.85
C GLN A 769 4.32 10.97 18.38
N SER A 770 3.20 11.41 18.92
CA SER A 770 2.94 11.34 20.35
C SER A 770 2.81 9.88 20.81
N LEU A 771 3.49 9.54 21.90
CA LEU A 771 3.40 8.23 22.56
C LEU A 771 3.12 8.44 24.05
N GLU A 772 2.07 7.81 24.55
CA GLU A 772 1.73 7.80 25.97
C GLU A 772 2.28 6.55 26.65
N LEU A 773 2.91 6.70 27.81
CA LEU A 773 3.40 5.60 28.62
C LEU A 773 2.73 5.57 29.99
N LYS A 774 2.49 4.35 30.49
CA LYS A 774 2.06 4.03 31.86
C LYS A 774 2.88 2.87 32.41
N THR A 775 2.94 2.75 33.72
CA THR A 775 3.53 1.57 34.36
C THR A 775 2.74 0.32 33.97
N GLY A 776 3.45 -0.73 33.58
CA GLY A 776 2.91 -1.96 33.01
C GLY A 776 2.86 -1.98 31.49
N ASP A 777 3.17 -0.86 30.80
CA ASP A 777 3.08 -0.82 29.33
C ASP A 777 4.08 -1.78 28.67
N SER A 778 3.61 -2.52 27.67
CA SER A 778 4.50 -3.29 26.79
C SER A 778 4.97 -2.42 25.63
N ILE A 779 6.29 -2.30 25.46
CA ILE A 779 6.92 -1.57 24.37
C ILE A 779 7.82 -2.48 23.52
N ARG A 780 8.17 -2.01 22.34
CA ARG A 780 9.22 -2.55 21.47
C ARG A 780 10.15 -1.43 21.03
N PHE A 781 11.42 -1.76 20.86
CA PHE A 781 12.37 -0.87 20.19
C PHE A 781 12.13 -0.89 18.68
N THR A 782 12.16 0.27 18.03
CA THR A 782 11.90 0.41 16.58
C THR A 782 13.19 0.59 15.76
N ARG A 783 14.34 0.60 16.43
CA ARG A 783 15.67 0.75 15.83
C ARG A 783 16.73 0.00 16.64
N ASN A 784 17.81 -0.39 15.98
CA ASN A 784 18.99 -0.95 16.63
C ASN A 784 19.83 0.16 17.28
N ASP A 785 20.32 -0.07 18.50
CA ASP A 785 21.28 0.76 19.23
C ASP A 785 22.26 -0.16 19.96
N ARG A 786 23.48 -0.29 19.45
CA ARG A 786 24.46 -1.27 19.95
C ARG A 786 25.06 -0.87 21.29
N GLU A 787 25.35 0.40 21.45
CA GLU A 787 25.92 0.95 22.68
C GLU A 787 24.95 0.73 23.86
N ALA A 788 23.65 0.85 23.62
CA ALA A 788 22.61 0.56 24.63
C ALA A 788 22.14 -0.91 24.64
N GLY A 789 22.69 -1.78 23.77
CA GLY A 789 22.26 -3.18 23.66
C GLY A 789 20.82 -3.40 23.19
N ARG A 790 20.21 -2.42 22.50
CA ARG A 790 18.82 -2.47 22.04
C ARG A 790 18.74 -2.98 20.61
N ILE A 791 17.84 -3.92 20.37
CA ILE A 791 17.59 -4.49 19.04
C ILE A 791 16.19 -4.14 18.56
N ASN A 792 16.06 -3.76 17.29
CA ASN A 792 14.78 -3.49 16.65
C ASN A 792 13.87 -4.72 16.73
N GLY A 793 12.66 -4.52 17.25
CA GLY A 793 11.65 -5.56 17.50
C GLY A 793 11.75 -6.21 18.88
N ALA A 794 12.83 -6.00 19.63
CA ALA A 794 12.95 -6.48 21.00
C ALA A 794 11.93 -5.79 21.91
N ARG A 795 11.29 -6.58 22.80
CA ARG A 795 10.23 -6.10 23.69
C ARG A 795 10.76 -5.75 25.08
N GLY A 796 10.03 -4.87 25.76
CA GLY A 796 10.24 -4.55 27.17
C GLY A 796 8.92 -4.17 27.84
N GLU A 797 8.91 -4.24 29.16
CA GLU A 797 7.81 -3.80 30.02
C GLU A 797 8.25 -2.56 30.80
N VAL A 798 7.44 -1.51 30.81
CA VAL A 798 7.67 -0.32 31.62
C VAL A 798 7.36 -0.66 33.08
N THR A 799 8.37 -0.65 33.95
CA THR A 799 8.22 -1.04 35.36
C THR A 799 8.04 0.14 36.30
N ALA A 800 8.55 1.30 35.93
CA ALA A 800 8.41 2.54 36.69
C ALA A 800 8.53 3.75 35.75
N ILE A 801 7.91 4.86 36.13
CA ILE A 801 8.00 6.14 35.41
C ILE A 801 8.24 7.24 36.44
N ASP A 802 9.26 8.05 36.20
CA ASP A 802 9.50 9.30 36.92
C ASP A 802 9.07 10.47 36.04
N VAL A 803 7.94 11.09 36.41
CA VAL A 803 7.35 12.21 35.68
C VAL A 803 8.22 13.47 35.77
N GLN A 804 8.87 13.69 36.91
CA GLN A 804 9.68 14.90 37.15
C GLN A 804 11.02 14.81 36.43
N ALA A 805 11.70 13.66 36.54
CA ALA A 805 12.96 13.42 35.85
C ALA A 805 12.77 13.10 34.34
N ARG A 806 11.52 12.93 33.89
CA ARG A 806 11.15 12.50 32.53
C ARG A 806 11.89 11.24 32.10
N THR A 807 11.86 10.22 32.97
CA THR A 807 12.47 8.91 32.72
C THR A 807 11.49 7.76 32.87
N ALA A 808 11.76 6.64 32.20
CA ALA A 808 11.02 5.39 32.37
C ALA A 808 11.98 4.19 32.50
N GLU A 809 11.72 3.32 33.46
CA GLU A 809 12.44 2.04 33.58
C GLU A 809 11.76 0.97 32.73
N VAL A 810 12.55 0.27 31.92
CA VAL A 810 12.07 -0.79 31.04
C VAL A 810 12.81 -2.09 31.33
N ARG A 811 12.06 -3.14 31.63
CA ARG A 811 12.58 -4.50 31.86
C ARG A 811 12.36 -5.38 30.63
N ASN A 812 13.41 -6.04 30.17
CA ASN A 812 13.31 -6.99 29.07
C ASN A 812 12.87 -8.40 29.55
N PRO A 813 12.51 -9.33 28.65
CA PRO A 813 12.11 -10.69 29.02
C PRO A 813 13.19 -11.51 29.73
N ARG A 814 14.47 -11.12 29.61
CA ARG A 814 15.60 -11.73 30.33
C ARG A 814 15.77 -11.16 31.76
N GLY A 815 14.90 -10.24 32.18
CA GLY A 815 14.91 -9.61 33.50
C GLY A 815 15.86 -8.41 33.64
N GLN A 816 16.54 -7.99 32.57
CA GLN A 816 17.45 -6.84 32.59
C GLN A 816 16.65 -5.54 32.50
N THR A 817 16.97 -4.56 33.35
CA THR A 817 16.34 -3.25 33.37
C THR A 817 17.25 -2.20 32.72
N GLN A 818 16.65 -1.25 32.00
CA GLN A 818 17.32 -0.07 31.45
C GLN A 818 16.45 1.18 31.69
N THR A 819 17.08 2.32 31.93
CA THR A 819 16.39 3.60 32.07
C THR A 819 16.37 4.33 30.73
N LEU A 820 15.20 4.80 30.32
CA LEU A 820 14.99 5.63 29.13
C LEU A 820 14.80 7.09 29.55
N ASN A 821 15.48 8.01 28.88
CA ASN A 821 15.20 9.44 28.94
C ASN A 821 14.15 9.79 27.87
N LEU A 822 12.97 10.25 28.30
CA LEU A 822 11.82 10.44 27.42
C LEU A 822 11.97 11.63 26.45
N ASP A 823 12.95 12.51 26.68
CA ASP A 823 13.22 13.68 25.84
C ASP A 823 14.43 13.50 24.91
N ALA A 824 15.24 12.46 25.13
CA ALA A 824 16.41 12.18 24.31
C ALA A 824 16.01 11.46 23.00
N ALA A 825 16.34 12.04 21.84
CA ALA A 825 16.03 11.46 20.52
C ALA A 825 16.54 10.01 20.32
N ARG A 826 17.63 9.65 21.02
CA ARG A 826 18.16 8.28 21.08
C ARG A 826 17.15 7.27 21.62
N ASP A 827 16.37 7.66 22.64
CA ASP A 827 15.45 6.81 23.39
C ASP A 827 14.01 6.87 22.85
N GLN A 828 13.73 7.80 21.93
CA GLN A 828 12.43 7.97 21.27
C GLN A 828 12.15 6.92 20.17
N HIS A 829 13.07 6.00 19.90
CA HIS A 829 12.87 4.89 18.98
C HIS A 829 12.14 3.70 19.63
N ILE A 830 10.94 3.96 20.15
CA ILE A 830 10.07 2.96 20.78
C ILE A 830 8.63 3.06 20.28
N ALA A 831 7.88 1.97 20.37
CA ALA A 831 6.44 1.93 20.11
C ALA A 831 5.79 0.90 21.03
N HIS A 832 4.48 0.98 21.25
CA HIS A 832 3.74 -0.05 21.98
C HIS A 832 3.82 -1.43 21.30
N ALA A 833 3.84 -2.50 22.08
CA ALA A 833 4.05 -3.88 21.64
C ALA A 833 2.86 -4.83 21.89
N TYR A 834 1.64 -4.29 21.88
CA TYR A 834 0.41 -5.10 22.04
C TYR A 834 -0.04 -5.76 20.74
N VAL A 835 -0.08 -4.98 19.66
CA VAL A 835 -0.62 -5.40 18.36
C VAL A 835 0.47 -5.33 17.30
N GLU A 836 0.48 -6.31 16.40
CA GLU A 836 1.44 -6.39 15.30
C GLU A 836 0.77 -6.59 13.95
N THR A 837 1.43 -6.12 12.89
CA THR A 837 1.01 -6.45 11.53
C THR A 837 1.42 -7.87 11.17
N ALA A 838 0.74 -8.49 10.21
CA ALA A 838 1.09 -9.84 9.74
C ALA A 838 2.56 -9.97 9.32
N PHE A 839 3.12 -8.95 8.66
CA PHE A 839 4.54 -8.86 8.32
C PHE A 839 5.45 -8.86 9.54
N ALA A 840 5.13 -8.10 10.60
CA ALA A 840 5.95 -8.04 11.81
C ALA A 840 5.85 -9.32 12.65
N ALA A 841 4.72 -10.03 12.53
CA ALA A 841 4.47 -11.32 13.17
C ALA A 841 5.15 -12.50 12.45
N GLN A 842 5.60 -12.34 11.20
CA GLN A 842 6.28 -13.41 10.47
C GLN A 842 7.56 -13.84 11.19
N GLY A 843 7.81 -15.16 11.24
CA GLY A 843 8.89 -15.76 12.02
C GLY A 843 8.59 -15.92 13.52
N ARG A 844 7.49 -15.35 14.04
CA ARG A 844 7.11 -15.48 15.46
C ARG A 844 6.34 -16.76 15.75
N THR A 845 6.27 -17.07 17.05
CA THR A 845 5.46 -18.16 17.58
C THR A 845 4.83 -17.71 18.89
N ALA A 846 3.57 -18.07 19.11
CA ALA A 846 2.81 -17.80 20.33
C ALA A 846 1.94 -19.03 20.65
N ASP A 847 1.52 -19.19 21.90
CA ASP A 847 0.61 -20.28 22.26
C ASP A 847 -0.78 -19.98 21.68
N HIS A 848 -1.23 -18.73 21.83
CA HIS A 848 -2.51 -18.26 21.32
C HIS A 848 -2.33 -17.08 20.36
N VAL A 849 -3.20 -16.99 19.35
CA VAL A 849 -3.23 -15.85 18.41
C VAL A 849 -4.64 -15.29 18.31
N MET A 850 -4.77 -13.97 18.37
CA MET A 850 -5.99 -13.22 18.05
C MET A 850 -5.77 -12.44 16.75
N ILE A 851 -6.65 -12.61 15.77
CA ILE A 851 -6.52 -12.01 14.44
C ILE A 851 -7.75 -11.18 14.14
N HIS A 852 -7.58 -9.90 13.85
CA HIS A 852 -8.63 -9.13 13.19
C HIS A 852 -8.55 -9.34 11.67
N ALA A 853 -9.65 -9.82 11.09
CA ALA A 853 -9.75 -10.20 9.69
C ALA A 853 -10.97 -9.56 9.02
N ASP A 854 -10.83 -8.32 8.55
CA ASP A 854 -11.90 -7.62 7.83
C ASP A 854 -11.92 -8.02 6.35
N SER A 855 -13.01 -8.68 5.93
CA SER A 855 -13.21 -9.11 4.53
C SER A 855 -13.21 -7.94 3.52
N LYS A 856 -13.53 -6.73 3.96
CA LYS A 856 -13.52 -5.50 3.14
C LYS A 856 -12.11 -4.96 2.90
N ALA A 857 -11.12 -5.36 3.70
CA ALA A 857 -9.74 -4.90 3.58
C ALA A 857 -9.01 -5.60 2.42
N THR A 858 -9.34 -5.22 1.18
CA THR A 858 -8.85 -5.83 -0.08
C THR A 858 -7.33 -5.93 -0.18
N ASN A 859 -6.62 -5.01 0.46
CA ASN A 859 -5.18 -4.87 0.34
C ASN A 859 -4.39 -5.59 1.45
N LEU A 860 -5.09 -6.14 2.44
CA LEU A 860 -4.49 -6.61 3.68
C LEU A 860 -4.90 -8.04 4.06
N ILE A 861 -6.06 -8.49 3.59
CA ILE A 861 -6.54 -9.87 3.77
C ILE A 861 -6.44 -10.63 2.44
N ASP A 862 -5.54 -11.61 2.42
CA ASP A 862 -5.29 -12.56 1.35
C ASP A 862 -4.85 -13.93 1.93
N GLN A 863 -4.65 -14.95 1.08
CA GLN A 863 -4.23 -16.29 1.51
C GLN A 863 -2.94 -16.29 2.34
N LYS A 864 -1.96 -15.47 1.95
CA LYS A 864 -0.64 -15.46 2.59
C LYS A 864 -0.70 -14.78 3.95
N SER A 865 -1.36 -13.62 4.06
CA SER A 865 -1.52 -12.92 5.33
C SER A 865 -2.33 -13.74 6.32
N PHE A 866 -3.36 -14.44 5.83
CA PHE A 866 -4.16 -15.38 6.61
C PHE A 866 -3.33 -16.58 7.11
N TYR A 867 -2.59 -17.24 6.22
CA TYR A 867 -1.69 -18.33 6.59
C TYR A 867 -0.62 -17.87 7.61
N VAL A 868 0.01 -16.72 7.37
CA VAL A 868 0.98 -16.15 8.30
C VAL A 868 0.35 -15.90 9.66
N GLY A 869 -0.89 -15.41 9.73
CA GLY A 869 -1.57 -15.18 11.00
C GLY A 869 -1.83 -16.46 11.79
N ILE A 870 -2.46 -17.45 11.16
CA ILE A 870 -2.87 -18.71 11.84
C ILE A 870 -1.66 -19.56 12.23
N SER A 871 -0.64 -19.64 11.36
CA SER A 871 0.52 -20.51 11.59
C SER A 871 1.43 -20.10 12.76
N ARG A 872 1.23 -18.90 13.36
CA ARG A 872 1.97 -18.50 14.58
C ARG A 872 1.48 -19.20 15.83
N ALA A 873 0.23 -19.67 15.85
CA ALA A 873 -0.34 -20.34 17.02
C ALA A 873 0.21 -21.76 17.17
N LYS A 874 0.65 -22.10 18.38
CA LYS A 874 0.90 -23.49 18.78
C LYS A 874 -0.39 -24.19 19.19
N GLU A 875 -1.26 -23.49 19.91
CA GLU A 875 -2.47 -24.07 20.50
C GLU A 875 -3.73 -23.57 19.81
N THR A 876 -4.11 -22.29 19.94
CA THR A 876 -5.44 -21.85 19.50
C THR A 876 -5.41 -20.53 18.73
N VAL A 877 -6.35 -20.37 17.80
CA VAL A 877 -6.56 -19.11 17.05
C VAL A 877 -7.96 -18.53 17.29
N ALA A 878 -8.06 -17.24 17.59
CA ALA A 878 -9.31 -16.50 17.60
C ALA A 878 -9.35 -15.53 16.42
N ILE A 879 -10.34 -15.67 15.53
CA ILE A 879 -10.55 -14.78 14.37
C ILE A 879 -11.73 -13.86 14.67
N PHE A 880 -11.52 -12.55 14.53
CA PHE A 880 -12.54 -11.53 14.63
C PHE A 880 -12.82 -10.96 13.24
N THR A 881 -14.01 -11.19 12.70
CA THR A 881 -14.35 -10.81 11.32
C THR A 881 -15.69 -10.10 11.23
N ASN A 882 -15.89 -9.36 10.15
CA ASN A 882 -17.15 -8.67 9.88
C ASN A 882 -18.24 -9.58 9.32
N ASP A 883 -17.85 -10.63 8.61
CA ASP A 883 -18.75 -11.58 7.95
C ASP A 883 -17.93 -12.79 7.50
N ARG A 884 -18.27 -13.97 8.02
CA ARG A 884 -17.53 -15.20 7.74
C ARG A 884 -17.56 -15.61 6.26
N SER A 885 -18.71 -15.49 5.60
CA SER A 885 -18.85 -15.91 4.21
C SER A 885 -18.07 -15.00 3.27
N LYS A 886 -18.08 -13.69 3.54
CA LYS A 886 -17.26 -12.72 2.80
C LYS A 886 -15.78 -12.89 3.10
N LEU A 887 -15.39 -13.28 4.32
CA LEU A 887 -13.99 -13.57 4.65
C LEU A 887 -13.47 -14.77 3.85
N VAL A 888 -14.25 -15.86 3.78
CA VAL A 888 -13.90 -17.02 2.94
C VAL A 888 -13.72 -16.59 1.49
N SER A 889 -14.67 -15.84 0.93
CA SER A 889 -14.59 -15.36 -0.45
C SER A 889 -13.36 -14.47 -0.66
N ALA A 890 -13.09 -13.54 0.28
CA ALA A 890 -11.95 -12.64 0.23
C ALA A 890 -10.61 -13.38 0.22
N ILE A 891 -10.46 -14.42 1.04
CA ILE A 891 -9.23 -15.22 1.08
C ILE A 891 -9.11 -16.07 -0.19
N SER A 892 -10.18 -16.75 -0.60
CA SER A 892 -10.16 -17.64 -1.77
C SER A 892 -9.86 -16.88 -3.07
N GLU A 893 -10.38 -15.66 -3.24
CA GLU A 893 -10.14 -14.84 -4.44
C GLU A 893 -8.76 -14.18 -4.47
N ARG A 894 -8.04 -14.09 -3.34
CA ARG A 894 -6.83 -13.27 -3.22
C ARG A 894 -5.63 -14.10 -2.79
N ALA A 895 -4.80 -14.50 -3.75
CA ALA A 895 -3.65 -15.36 -3.49
C ALA A 895 -2.45 -14.65 -2.81
N GLY A 896 -2.40 -13.31 -2.84
CA GLY A 896 -1.28 -12.54 -2.27
C GLY A 896 0.05 -12.70 -3.02
N LEU A 897 0.02 -13.14 -4.28
CA LEU A 897 1.23 -13.38 -5.07
C LEU A 897 1.98 -12.07 -5.37
N VAL A 898 3.31 -12.14 -5.31
CA VAL A 898 4.21 -11.07 -5.75
C VAL A 898 4.64 -11.38 -7.17
N GLN A 899 4.39 -10.44 -8.09
CA GLN A 899 4.79 -10.59 -9.50
C GLN A 899 6.31 -10.41 -9.68
N THR A 900 6.84 -11.01 -10.73
CA THR A 900 8.24 -10.88 -11.19
C THR A 900 8.30 -10.14 -12.52
N ALA A 901 9.39 -9.43 -12.77
CA ALA A 901 9.64 -8.69 -14.01
C ALA A 901 9.91 -9.62 -15.20
N ILE A 902 10.51 -10.79 -14.93
CA ILE A 902 10.67 -11.87 -15.90
C ILE A 902 9.53 -12.88 -15.69
N PRO A 903 8.66 -13.12 -16.69
CA PRO A 903 7.58 -14.09 -16.59
C PRO A 903 8.12 -15.51 -16.36
N GLN A 904 7.53 -16.26 -15.43
CA GLN A 904 7.94 -17.65 -15.16
C GLN A 904 7.75 -18.58 -16.37
N ALA A 905 6.76 -18.32 -17.24
CA ALA A 905 6.55 -19.08 -18.46
C ALA A 905 7.70 -18.96 -19.48
N ALA A 906 8.51 -17.89 -19.40
CA ALA A 906 9.67 -17.67 -20.27
C ALA A 906 10.92 -18.45 -19.83
N MET A 907 10.88 -19.19 -18.72
CA MET A 907 12.03 -19.90 -18.15
C MET A 907 12.19 -21.35 -18.64
N GLN A 908 11.69 -21.70 -19.84
CA GLN A 908 12.01 -22.98 -20.45
C GLN A 908 13.53 -23.08 -20.71
N THR A 909 14.15 -24.02 -20.02
CA THR A 909 15.58 -24.36 -20.07
C THR A 909 15.96 -24.95 -21.45
N PRO A 910 17.23 -24.88 -21.90
CA PRO A 910 17.63 -25.19 -23.26
C PRO A 910 17.28 -26.63 -23.65
N THR A 911 16.77 -26.79 -24.87
CA THR A 911 16.51 -28.08 -25.51
C THR A 911 17.70 -29.02 -25.37
N ALA A 912 17.54 -30.07 -24.57
CA ALA A 912 18.34 -31.27 -24.68
C ALA A 912 18.12 -31.83 -26.10
N ARG A 913 19.16 -31.79 -26.93
CA ARG A 913 19.21 -32.53 -28.20
C ARG A 913 18.89 -33.99 -27.89
N LYS A 914 17.74 -34.48 -28.39
CA LYS A 914 17.49 -35.91 -28.53
C LYS A 914 18.59 -36.50 -29.40
N VAL A 915 19.47 -37.28 -28.80
CA VAL A 915 20.26 -38.27 -29.53
C VAL A 915 19.25 -39.31 -30.02
N MET A 916 19.00 -39.32 -31.32
CA MET A 916 18.33 -40.44 -31.98
C MET A 916 19.31 -41.61 -31.97
N GLU A 917 19.01 -42.63 -31.17
CA GLU A 917 19.49 -43.99 -31.44
C GLU A 917 18.89 -44.43 -32.78
N ALA A 918 19.76 -44.58 -33.77
CA ALA A 918 19.46 -45.31 -34.99
C ALA A 918 19.59 -46.81 -34.66
N GLY A 919 18.45 -47.50 -34.66
CA GLY A 919 18.42 -48.96 -34.72
C GLY A 919 18.73 -49.46 -36.12
N LEU A 920 19.64 -50.43 -36.18
CA LEU A 920 19.72 -51.54 -37.14
C LEU A 920 19.56 -51.22 -38.63
N GLY A 921 20.72 -51.10 -39.28
CA GLY A 921 20.97 -51.27 -40.71
C GLY A 921 22.47 -51.47 -40.92
#